data_AF-A0A8K0KZT7-F1
#
_entry.id   AF-A0A8K0KZT7-F1
#
_cell.length_a   1.000
_cell.length_b   1.000
_cell.length_c   1.000
_cell.angle_alpha   90.00
_cell.angle_beta   90.00
_cell.angle_gamma   90.00
#
_symmetry.space_group_name_H-M   'P 1'
#
loop_
_entity.id
_entity.type
_entity.pdbx_description
1 polymer ?
#
loop_
_entity_poly.entity_id
_entity_poly.type
_entity_poly.pdbx_seq_one_letter_code
_entity_poly.pdbx_strand_id
1 'polypeptide(L)'
;MVGFRVFGLALTAVSAVVAIPQSTTSAPEDYAKRGLNVRLSIAGGLLSNTTDGRVHVLFAPAGTDPLEDTEVDSSPDKIFGKNVFGVEASSVITLSGGSSVDTDTGVYGWPNVSLNQIPAGSYSVQAFLTRYETAVRSDGSKVSVRFPCGDGGATINGPGSLTSVITDVQITGRGQTVELKFTNVTAPEDFTGSEIGGCNQGNYEDIGSLKHLKIRSEALSKFWGRDMYVGANIRLPPGYTNSTTRYPVVYEQDHWTGGDWWYSAAFTAQWDSGIIPATSRTPSRPTPKFIHVTFRHEAPFYDDSYAVNTANIGPYGDAINDEMIPLIDSTFRTIAEPYARVQEGGSTGGWISAASLAYRPDLFGACFSSYPDSLSFIRHQAIPLYTNKNAYFNADGSSIPSIRTFVNDTEVVLATTQQENHWELSFGTSTRSFLQWDVWQAVFSAQGYNNYPLEAWDKYTGDIYPGAVELWKPFDLAEYITSNWASSRNLGEVLKNRMFIYVGGRDTYYLNLGVQEFQKKVEALGGPGWANFTYLPTRPHGGVYNNLPQWEFFELMYQWIQDHAPDGKTPLDSAVTTPASRGNGWEEVLAQGGRAAAKARQADPEVKNDGRGKVTASVGRWDPGVKLEAQWVADRRGVGRKFEVTQGQKVEFKPERGVRDLALKVTGTKRGTELPHLPLPASLLGSSRHTTSTKQHVTAKAPPSIYKDVIYQHHVGSKTLPAHAHAKQVWDMYSDRHGRHGRSMLQAARLWKREVRVVIGHADLLR
;
A
#
# COMPACT_ATOMS: atom_id res chain seq x y z
N MET A 1 -10.16 9.37 17.17
CA MET A 1 -11.49 8.79 17.43
C MET A 1 -11.96 8.07 16.16
N VAL A 2 -11.66 6.78 15.99
CA VAL A 2 -12.53 5.91 15.18
C VAL A 2 -13.55 5.35 16.16
N GLY A 3 -14.66 6.08 16.32
CA GLY A 3 -15.57 5.87 17.43
C GLY A 3 -16.46 4.66 17.22
N PHE A 4 -16.23 3.58 17.97
CA PHE A 4 -17.29 2.62 18.33
C PHE A 4 -18.37 3.37 19.13
N ARG A 5 -19.27 4.08 18.44
CA ARG A 5 -20.45 4.71 19.03
C ARG A 5 -21.60 3.72 19.00
N VAL A 6 -22.05 3.37 20.21
CA VAL A 6 -23.24 2.54 20.45
C VAL A 6 -24.44 3.14 19.71
N PHE A 7 -25.08 2.35 18.84
CA PHE A 7 -26.32 2.73 18.17
C PHE A 7 -27.43 3.00 19.19
N GLY A 8 -27.78 4.27 19.38
CA GLY A 8 -29.01 4.66 20.08
C GLY A 8 -30.20 4.57 19.12
N LEU A 9 -31.08 3.58 19.31
CA LEU A 9 -32.35 3.53 18.57
C LEU A 9 -33.24 4.73 18.96
N ALA A 10 -33.36 5.70 18.06
CA ALA A 10 -34.47 6.64 18.06
C ALA A 10 -35.64 6.02 17.27
N LEU A 11 -36.68 5.53 17.97
CA LEU A 11 -37.94 5.15 17.33
C LEU A 11 -38.68 6.41 16.83
N THR A 12 -38.49 6.76 15.57
CA THR A 12 -39.41 7.65 14.85
C THR A 12 -40.41 6.81 14.06
N ALA A 13 -41.67 6.83 14.47
CA ALA A 13 -42.76 6.11 13.79
C ALA A 13 -43.04 6.73 12.41
N VAL A 14 -42.60 6.06 11.35
CA VAL A 14 -42.89 6.46 9.97
C VAL A 14 -44.25 5.89 9.56
N SER A 15 -45.27 6.75 9.54
CA SER A 15 -46.56 6.44 8.91
C SER A 15 -46.37 6.26 7.41
N ALA A 16 -46.56 5.04 6.91
CA ALA A 16 -46.42 4.72 5.50
C ALA A 16 -47.53 5.36 4.65
N VAL A 17 -47.26 6.54 4.07
CA VAL A 17 -48.04 7.08 2.95
C VAL A 17 -47.49 6.47 1.66
N VAL A 18 -48.26 5.59 1.04
CA VAL A 18 -47.93 5.01 -0.27
C VAL A 18 -48.11 6.08 -1.35
N ALA A 19 -47.03 6.83 -1.61
CA ALA A 19 -46.96 7.73 -2.75
C ALA A 19 -46.67 6.92 -4.02
N ILE A 20 -47.67 6.80 -4.90
CA ILE A 20 -47.50 6.23 -6.24
C ILE A 20 -46.51 7.14 -7.00
N PRO A 21 -45.40 6.61 -7.56
CA PRO A 21 -44.44 7.44 -8.28
C PRO A 21 -45.07 7.95 -9.58
N GLN A 22 -45.48 9.21 -9.60
CA GLN A 22 -45.74 9.91 -10.86
C GLN A 22 -44.41 10.11 -11.57
N SER A 23 -44.23 9.44 -12.71
CA SER A 23 -43.08 9.59 -13.57
C SER A 23 -43.09 10.96 -14.26
N THR A 24 -42.61 11.99 -13.56
CA THR A 24 -42.22 13.25 -14.20
C THR A 24 -40.93 13.01 -14.96
N THR A 25 -41.04 12.83 -16.28
CA THR A 25 -39.90 12.82 -17.18
C THR A 25 -39.28 14.22 -17.25
N SER A 26 -38.41 14.54 -16.30
CA SER A 26 -37.50 15.67 -16.45
C SER A 26 -36.65 15.45 -17.70
N ALA A 27 -36.54 16.48 -18.53
CA ALA A 27 -35.58 16.46 -19.63
C ALA A 27 -34.17 16.28 -19.05
N PRO A 28 -33.27 15.52 -19.71
CA PRO A 28 -31.90 15.37 -19.23
C PRO A 28 -31.26 16.76 -19.10
N GLU A 29 -30.94 17.15 -17.87
CA GLU A 29 -30.32 18.45 -17.61
C GLU A 29 -28.96 18.53 -18.31
N ASP A 30 -28.75 19.57 -19.09
CA ASP A 30 -27.50 19.81 -19.80
C ASP A 30 -26.42 20.35 -18.84
N TYR A 31 -25.93 19.47 -17.96
CA TYR A 31 -24.93 19.79 -16.95
C TYR A 31 -23.65 20.40 -17.54
N ALA A 32 -23.32 20.14 -18.81
CA ALA A 32 -22.17 20.74 -19.48
C ALA A 32 -22.22 22.28 -19.52
N LYS A 33 -23.42 22.88 -19.42
CA LYS A 33 -23.62 24.34 -19.35
C LYS A 33 -23.57 24.93 -17.95
N ARG A 34 -23.48 24.13 -16.88
CA ARG A 34 -23.48 24.65 -15.50
C ARG A 34 -22.19 25.33 -15.07
N GLY A 35 -21.03 24.92 -15.60
CA GLY A 35 -19.77 25.66 -15.44
C GLY A 35 -19.41 26.05 -14.00
N LEU A 36 -19.51 25.13 -13.05
CA LEU A 36 -19.09 25.34 -11.66
C LEU A 36 -17.57 25.16 -11.55
N ASN A 37 -16.92 26.15 -10.94
CA ASN A 37 -15.48 26.16 -10.68
C ASN A 37 -15.23 26.36 -9.19
N VAL A 38 -14.22 25.69 -8.65
CA VAL A 38 -13.66 26.00 -7.33
C VAL A 38 -12.25 26.53 -7.55
N ARG A 39 -11.96 27.73 -7.03
CA ARG A 39 -10.64 28.35 -7.05
C ARG A 39 -10.10 28.39 -5.62
N LEU A 40 -8.90 27.88 -5.44
CA LEU A 40 -8.24 27.76 -4.14
C LEU A 40 -6.99 28.63 -4.15
N SER A 41 -6.94 29.60 -3.24
CA SER A 41 -5.75 30.39 -2.96
C SER A 41 -5.07 29.91 -1.67
N ILE A 42 -3.80 30.25 -1.48
CA ILE A 42 -3.01 29.86 -0.30
C ILE A 42 -2.69 31.10 0.53
N ALA A 43 -2.87 31.04 1.86
CA ALA A 43 -2.42 32.10 2.75
C ALA A 43 -0.88 32.14 2.82
N GLY A 44 -0.31 33.34 2.92
CA GLY A 44 1.13 33.52 3.07
C GLY A 44 1.66 32.80 4.31
N GLY A 45 2.80 32.12 4.17
CA GLY A 45 3.46 31.38 5.24
C GLY A 45 3.11 29.89 5.35
N LEU A 46 2.06 29.40 4.67
CA LEU A 46 1.69 27.97 4.73
C LEU A 46 2.61 27.04 3.91
N LEU A 47 3.25 27.58 2.86
CA LEU A 47 4.23 26.87 2.03
C LEU A 47 5.52 27.68 1.92
N SER A 48 6.66 27.03 2.19
CA SER A 48 8.01 27.57 2.00
C SER A 48 8.66 27.15 0.69
N ASN A 49 8.19 26.05 0.08
CA ASN A 49 8.66 25.47 -1.16
C ASN A 49 7.46 25.00 -2.01
N THR A 50 7.70 24.68 -3.28
CA THR A 50 6.71 24.00 -4.13
C THR A 50 6.37 22.61 -3.57
N THR A 51 5.08 22.23 -3.58
CA THR A 51 4.62 20.89 -3.21
C THR A 51 3.84 20.24 -4.34
N ASP A 52 4.04 18.94 -4.52
CA ASP A 52 3.04 18.08 -5.17
C ASP A 52 2.00 17.67 -4.11
N GLY A 53 0.85 17.19 -4.54
CA GLY A 53 -0.20 16.77 -3.63
C GLY A 53 -1.46 16.30 -4.32
N ARG A 54 -2.51 16.14 -3.52
CA ARG A 54 -3.89 16.01 -3.98
C ARG A 54 -4.77 16.97 -3.21
N VAL A 55 -5.56 17.72 -3.97
CA VAL A 55 -6.64 18.53 -3.43
C VAL A 55 -7.89 17.67 -3.32
N HIS A 56 -8.56 17.78 -2.18
CA HIS A 56 -9.93 17.31 -1.96
C HIS A 56 -10.81 18.53 -1.71
N VAL A 57 -12.00 18.58 -2.31
CA VAL A 57 -13.05 19.56 -1.99
C VAL A 57 -14.33 18.81 -1.72
N LEU A 58 -14.91 19.04 -0.54
CA LEU A 58 -16.11 18.38 -0.06
C LEU A 58 -17.24 19.41 0.02
N PHE A 59 -18.41 19.03 -0.49
CA PHE A 59 -19.65 19.79 -0.37
C PHE A 59 -20.64 18.98 0.47
N ALA A 60 -20.69 19.30 1.75
CA ALA A 60 -21.60 18.71 2.71
C ALA A 60 -22.95 19.45 2.70
N PRO A 61 -24.04 18.84 3.20
CA PRO A 61 -25.27 19.56 3.53
C PRO A 61 -24.99 20.81 4.39
N ALA A 62 -25.72 21.91 4.14
CA ALA A 62 -25.53 23.13 4.91
C ALA A 62 -25.72 22.90 6.43
N GLY A 63 -24.71 23.26 7.20
CA GLY A 63 -24.65 23.11 8.66
C GLY A 63 -24.05 21.81 9.17
N THR A 64 -23.56 20.93 8.30
CA THR A 64 -22.80 19.71 8.67
C THR A 64 -21.30 19.90 8.46
N ASP A 65 -20.47 19.21 9.26
CA ASP A 65 -19.02 19.20 9.08
C ASP A 65 -18.68 18.25 7.90
N PRO A 66 -17.96 18.70 6.84
CA PRO A 66 -17.62 17.84 5.71
C PRO A 66 -16.72 16.64 6.04
N LEU A 67 -16.16 16.55 7.25
CA LEU A 67 -15.45 15.36 7.73
C LEU A 67 -16.28 14.50 8.71
N GLU A 68 -17.57 14.79 8.92
CA GLU A 68 -18.44 14.02 9.84
C GLU A 68 -18.74 12.62 9.32
N ASP A 69 -19.04 12.49 8.02
CA ASP A 69 -19.29 11.22 7.34
C ASP A 69 -18.77 11.29 5.90
N THR A 70 -17.74 10.49 5.61
CA THR A 70 -17.18 10.36 4.25
C THR A 70 -17.36 8.96 3.66
N GLU A 71 -18.12 8.07 4.30
CA GLU A 71 -18.28 6.67 3.90
C GLU A 71 -19.07 6.49 2.61
N VAL A 72 -18.80 5.39 1.88
CA VAL A 72 -19.40 5.11 0.56
C VAL A 72 -20.93 4.95 0.58
N ASP A 73 -21.48 4.41 1.67
CA ASP A 73 -22.87 3.95 1.78
C ASP A 73 -23.77 4.83 2.66
N SER A 74 -23.20 5.75 3.46
CA SER A 74 -23.95 6.72 4.26
C SER A 74 -23.71 8.19 3.90
N SER A 75 -22.53 8.55 3.37
CA SER A 75 -22.13 9.96 3.26
C SER A 75 -23.08 10.79 2.38
N PRO A 76 -23.58 11.93 2.90
CA PRO A 76 -24.39 12.86 2.12
C PRO A 76 -23.53 13.77 1.22
N ASP A 77 -22.20 13.69 1.30
CA ASP A 77 -21.28 14.65 0.68
C ASP A 77 -21.10 14.47 -0.82
N LYS A 78 -20.55 15.50 -1.44
CA LYS A 78 -20.08 15.48 -2.82
C LYS A 78 -18.57 15.74 -2.78
N ILE A 79 -17.79 14.67 -2.89
CA ILE A 79 -16.34 14.65 -2.67
C ILE A 79 -15.62 14.71 -4.02
N PHE A 80 -14.72 15.67 -4.21
CA PHE A 80 -13.98 15.88 -5.45
C PHE A 80 -12.48 15.89 -5.21
N GLY A 81 -11.75 15.05 -5.94
CA GLY A 81 -10.30 14.95 -5.91
C GLY A 81 -9.63 15.47 -7.18
N LYS A 82 -8.44 16.07 -7.03
CA LYS A 82 -7.55 16.45 -8.13
C LYS A 82 -6.09 16.39 -7.69
N ASN A 83 -5.23 15.68 -8.42
CA ASN A 83 -3.78 15.76 -8.18
C ASN A 83 -3.26 17.13 -8.62
N VAL A 84 -2.28 17.66 -7.89
CA VAL A 84 -1.64 18.94 -8.16
C VAL A 84 -0.13 18.80 -8.09
N PHE A 85 0.57 19.57 -8.92
CA PHE A 85 2.02 19.45 -9.12
C PHE A 85 2.67 20.82 -9.06
N GLY A 86 3.81 20.94 -8.38
CA GLY A 86 4.59 22.18 -8.30
C GLY A 86 3.88 23.37 -7.64
N VAL A 87 2.94 23.13 -6.72
CA VAL A 87 2.13 24.17 -6.06
C VAL A 87 3.01 25.03 -5.15
N GLU A 88 3.16 26.30 -5.50
CA GLU A 88 3.82 27.35 -4.70
C GLU A 88 2.79 28.24 -3.96
N ALA A 89 3.24 29.04 -2.99
CA ALA A 89 2.36 29.91 -2.18
C ALA A 89 1.55 30.94 -3.01
N SER A 90 2.04 31.33 -4.20
CA SER A 90 1.36 32.20 -5.17
C SER A 90 0.37 31.48 -6.08
N SER A 91 0.30 30.15 -6.03
CA SER A 91 -0.57 29.35 -6.90
C SER A 91 -2.05 29.59 -6.62
N VAL A 92 -2.85 29.62 -7.68
CA VAL A 92 -4.30 29.50 -7.61
C VAL A 92 -4.70 28.19 -8.29
N ILE A 93 -5.15 27.23 -7.50
CA ILE A 93 -5.57 25.91 -8.00
C ILE A 93 -7.03 26.04 -8.45
N THR A 94 -7.33 25.64 -9.69
CA THR A 94 -8.71 25.58 -10.19
C THR A 94 -9.15 24.12 -10.38
N LEU A 95 -10.30 23.78 -9.80
CA LEU A 95 -11.06 22.58 -10.08
C LEU A 95 -12.29 22.99 -10.90
N SER A 96 -12.53 22.30 -12.02
CA SER A 96 -13.60 22.64 -12.97
C SER A 96 -14.03 21.39 -13.72
N GLY A 97 -15.33 21.18 -13.88
CA GLY A 97 -15.86 19.98 -14.52
C GLY A 97 -15.43 18.70 -13.80
N GLY A 98 -14.99 17.70 -14.58
CA GLY A 98 -14.53 16.39 -14.11
C GLY A 98 -14.90 15.29 -15.09
N SER A 99 -14.07 14.24 -15.18
CA SER A 99 -14.27 13.12 -16.11
C SER A 99 -13.58 11.84 -15.65
N SER A 100 -14.00 10.71 -16.19
CA SER A 100 -13.34 9.41 -15.99
C SER A 100 -12.15 9.15 -16.91
N VAL A 101 -11.85 10.05 -17.85
CA VAL A 101 -10.85 9.84 -18.90
C VAL A 101 -9.48 10.43 -18.54
N ASP A 102 -9.41 11.40 -17.62
CA ASP A 102 -8.16 12.03 -17.15
C ASP A 102 -8.27 12.22 -15.63
N THR A 103 -8.09 11.12 -14.89
CA THR A 103 -8.21 11.10 -13.42
C THR A 103 -6.89 11.45 -12.73
N ASP A 104 -5.76 11.33 -13.44
CA ASP A 104 -4.44 11.66 -12.91
C ASP A 104 -4.15 13.17 -12.91
N THR A 105 -4.75 13.97 -13.79
CA THR A 105 -4.55 15.44 -13.82
C THR A 105 -5.85 16.26 -13.80
N GLY A 106 -6.97 15.66 -14.23
CA GLY A 106 -8.31 16.24 -14.12
C GLY A 106 -8.92 16.14 -12.73
N VAL A 107 -10.20 16.54 -12.65
CA VAL A 107 -11.05 16.35 -11.47
C VAL A 107 -11.81 15.03 -11.62
N TYR A 108 -11.90 14.26 -10.53
CA TYR A 108 -12.83 13.15 -10.39
C TYR A 108 -13.61 13.30 -9.07
N GLY A 109 -14.90 12.96 -9.06
CA GLY A 109 -15.72 13.07 -7.86
C GLY A 109 -16.68 11.92 -7.64
N TRP A 110 -17.21 11.88 -6.42
CA TRP A 110 -18.16 10.89 -5.91
C TRP A 110 -19.29 11.60 -5.14
N PRO A 111 -20.55 11.13 -5.23
CA PRO A 111 -21.12 10.26 -6.28
C PRO A 111 -21.18 10.91 -7.66
N ASN A 112 -20.89 12.21 -7.76
CA ASN A 112 -20.88 12.96 -9.01
C ASN A 112 -19.46 13.05 -9.61
N VAL A 113 -19.25 12.45 -10.78
CA VAL A 113 -17.95 12.47 -11.51
C VAL A 113 -17.47 13.90 -11.82
N SER A 114 -18.40 14.85 -11.99
CA SER A 114 -18.13 16.22 -12.43
C SER A 114 -18.75 17.26 -11.48
N LEU A 115 -18.00 18.31 -11.13
CA LEU A 115 -18.50 19.45 -10.35
C LEU A 115 -19.77 20.07 -10.95
N ASN A 116 -19.90 20.03 -12.27
CA ASN A 116 -21.07 20.51 -13.01
C ASN A 116 -22.36 19.75 -12.70
N GLN A 117 -22.29 18.56 -12.07
CA GLN A 117 -23.44 17.74 -11.70
C GLN A 117 -23.92 18.01 -10.26
N ILE A 118 -23.22 18.85 -9.48
CA ILE A 118 -23.71 19.27 -8.15
C ILE A 118 -25.07 19.96 -8.33
N PRO A 119 -26.12 19.54 -7.59
CA PRO A 119 -27.42 20.21 -7.59
C PRO A 119 -27.34 21.64 -7.07
N ALA A 120 -28.23 22.52 -7.54
CA ALA A 120 -28.43 23.82 -6.90
C ALA A 120 -28.92 23.63 -5.46
N GLY A 121 -28.36 24.38 -4.51
CA GLY A 121 -28.62 24.16 -3.09
C GLY A 121 -27.60 24.85 -2.18
N SER A 122 -27.81 24.70 -0.88
CA SER A 122 -26.95 25.23 0.18
C SER A 122 -26.02 24.14 0.68
N TYR A 123 -24.72 24.43 0.73
CA TYR A 123 -23.69 23.47 1.15
C TYR A 123 -22.70 24.11 2.11
N SER A 124 -22.21 23.33 3.08
CA SER A 124 -21.02 23.68 3.84
C SER A 124 -19.82 23.06 3.13
N VAL A 125 -18.88 23.90 2.69
CA VAL A 125 -17.81 23.51 1.75
C VAL A 125 -16.45 23.68 2.39
N GLN A 126 -15.60 22.65 2.28
CA GLN A 126 -14.22 22.71 2.77
C GLN A 126 -13.25 22.10 1.75
N ALA A 127 -12.02 22.62 1.72
CA ALA A 127 -10.95 22.14 0.87
C ALA A 127 -9.72 21.72 1.70
N PHE A 128 -9.08 20.65 1.25
CA PHE A 128 -7.86 20.08 1.80
C PHE A 128 -6.81 19.95 0.69
N LEU A 129 -5.53 20.16 1.01
CA LEU A 129 -4.40 19.79 0.15
C LEU A 129 -3.50 18.84 0.93
N THR A 130 -3.67 17.54 0.68
CA THR A 130 -2.78 16.49 1.15
C THR A 130 -1.48 16.61 0.37
N ARG A 131 -0.38 16.94 1.05
CA ARG A 131 0.94 17.09 0.42
C ARG A 131 1.58 15.72 0.15
N TYR A 132 2.29 15.61 -0.96
CA TYR A 132 3.06 14.41 -1.30
C TYR A 132 4.56 14.70 -1.30
N GLU A 133 5.32 13.72 -0.82
CA GLU A 133 6.77 13.69 -0.84
C GLU A 133 7.24 12.78 -1.98
N THR A 134 8.26 13.20 -2.73
CA THR A 134 8.90 12.32 -3.72
C THR A 134 9.93 11.42 -3.03
N ALA A 135 9.59 10.14 -2.89
CA ALA A 135 10.52 9.12 -2.43
C ALA A 135 11.30 8.51 -3.59
N VAL A 136 12.57 8.19 -3.36
CA VAL A 136 13.42 7.41 -4.28
C VAL A 136 13.74 6.09 -3.60
N ARG A 137 13.13 5.00 -4.09
CA ARG A 137 13.34 3.68 -3.51
C ARG A 137 14.75 3.15 -3.84
N SER A 138 15.20 2.15 -3.09
CA SER A 138 16.52 1.50 -3.25
C SER A 138 16.80 0.94 -4.66
N ASP A 139 15.75 0.62 -5.43
CA ASP A 139 15.84 0.16 -6.82
C ASP A 139 15.90 1.30 -7.87
N GLY A 140 15.94 2.55 -7.40
CA GLY A 140 15.96 3.78 -8.19
C GLY A 140 14.60 4.20 -8.77
N SER A 141 13.52 3.48 -8.45
CA SER A 141 12.16 3.91 -8.79
C SER A 141 11.75 5.13 -7.94
N LYS A 142 10.89 5.98 -8.52
CA LYS A 142 10.43 7.21 -7.87
C LYS A 142 8.92 7.23 -7.79
N VAL A 143 8.39 7.53 -6.60
CA VAL A 143 6.95 7.69 -6.34
C VAL A 143 6.72 8.96 -5.54
N SER A 144 5.57 9.59 -5.78
CA SER A 144 5.07 10.74 -5.02
C SER A 144 3.95 10.22 -4.12
N VAL A 145 4.17 10.23 -2.80
CA VAL A 145 3.27 9.61 -1.80
C VAL A 145 3.19 10.46 -0.55
N ARG A 146 2.11 10.30 0.22
CA ARG A 146 2.05 10.78 1.60
C ARG A 146 2.79 9.77 2.48
N PHE A 147 3.62 10.24 3.42
CA PHE A 147 4.07 9.44 4.55
C PHE A 147 3.17 9.76 5.75
N PRO A 148 2.65 8.76 6.49
CA PRO A 148 1.90 9.00 7.71
C PRO A 148 2.83 9.45 8.86
N CYS A 149 2.22 10.01 9.90
CA CYS A 149 2.86 10.87 10.90
C CYS A 149 2.28 10.61 12.29
N GLY A 150 2.09 9.32 12.63
CA GLY A 150 1.46 8.87 13.88
C GLY A 150 -0.04 9.10 13.88
N ASP A 151 -0.68 8.97 12.72
CA ASP A 151 -2.07 9.37 12.48
C ASP A 151 -2.96 8.25 11.92
N GLY A 152 -2.44 7.03 11.78
CA GLY A 152 -3.18 5.93 11.19
C GLY A 152 -3.60 6.22 9.75
N GLY A 153 -2.72 6.85 8.97
CA GLY A 153 -2.90 6.99 7.52
C GLY A 153 -4.14 7.76 7.06
N ALA A 154 -4.60 8.77 7.79
CA ALA A 154 -5.81 9.54 7.46
C ALA A 154 -5.93 9.92 5.96
N THR A 155 -7.06 9.57 5.35
CA THR A 155 -7.30 9.63 3.90
C THR A 155 -7.45 11.05 3.37
N ILE A 156 -8.03 11.92 4.19
CA ILE A 156 -8.15 13.37 4.02
C ILE A 156 -7.67 14.01 5.32
N ASN A 157 -7.15 15.24 5.23
CA ASN A 157 -6.81 16.07 6.39
C ASN A 157 -5.71 15.50 7.32
N GLY A 158 -4.95 14.49 6.92
CA GLY A 158 -3.83 13.97 7.73
C GLY A 158 -2.75 15.04 7.99
N PRO A 159 -1.90 14.87 9.02
CA PRO A 159 -0.88 15.83 9.41
C PRO A 159 -0.06 16.41 8.26
N GLY A 160 0.13 17.73 8.31
CA GLY A 160 0.78 18.49 7.28
C GLY A 160 -0.09 18.83 6.07
N SER A 161 -1.38 18.46 6.01
CA SER A 161 -2.28 18.93 4.95
C SER A 161 -2.56 20.43 5.10
N LEU A 162 -2.74 21.16 3.99
CA LEU A 162 -3.30 22.52 4.07
C LEU A 162 -4.82 22.43 4.16
N THR A 163 -5.45 23.29 4.95
CA THR A 163 -6.92 23.27 5.15
C THR A 163 -7.52 24.66 4.94
N SER A 164 -8.72 24.71 4.35
CA SER A 164 -9.58 25.90 4.41
C SER A 164 -10.45 25.86 5.67
N VAL A 165 -11.01 27.02 6.04
CA VAL A 165 -12.20 27.04 6.89
C VAL A 165 -13.39 26.42 6.15
N ILE A 166 -14.35 25.87 6.90
CA ILE A 166 -15.68 25.53 6.37
C ILE A 166 -16.35 26.83 5.92
N THR A 167 -16.90 26.84 4.71
CA THR A 167 -17.53 28.01 4.09
C THR A 167 -18.90 27.64 3.57
N ASP A 168 -19.94 28.33 4.03
CA ASP A 168 -21.30 28.11 3.51
C ASP A 168 -21.48 28.76 2.13
N VAL A 169 -21.91 27.96 1.16
CA VAL A 169 -21.99 28.32 -0.26
C VAL A 169 -23.37 27.98 -0.81
N GLN A 170 -23.98 28.94 -1.51
CA GLN A 170 -25.17 28.70 -2.33
C GLN A 170 -24.73 28.36 -3.76
N ILE A 171 -24.95 27.11 -4.18
CA ILE A 171 -24.73 26.65 -5.55
C ILE A 171 -25.97 26.99 -6.39
N THR A 172 -25.76 27.76 -7.45
CA THR A 172 -26.85 28.37 -8.24
C THR A 172 -27.38 27.51 -9.37
N GLY A 173 -26.71 26.39 -9.69
CA GLY A 173 -26.99 25.59 -10.89
C GLY A 173 -26.65 26.31 -12.21
N ARG A 174 -25.85 27.38 -12.17
CA ARG A 174 -25.38 28.19 -13.30
C ARG A 174 -23.87 28.44 -13.18
N GLY A 175 -23.28 29.01 -14.24
CA GLY A 175 -21.86 29.37 -14.29
C GLY A 175 -21.44 30.18 -13.06
N GLN A 176 -20.60 29.57 -12.22
CA GLN A 176 -20.27 30.07 -10.88
C GLN A 176 -18.82 29.73 -10.55
N THR A 177 -18.18 30.60 -9.78
CA THR A 177 -16.88 30.34 -9.16
C THR A 177 -17.01 30.45 -7.66
N VAL A 178 -16.59 29.42 -6.94
CA VAL A 178 -16.47 29.39 -5.49
C VAL A 178 -15.00 29.64 -5.17
N GLU A 179 -14.70 30.75 -4.49
CA GLU A 179 -13.35 31.09 -4.05
C GLU A 179 -13.18 30.61 -2.60
N LEU A 180 -12.26 29.66 -2.38
CA LEU A 180 -11.85 29.25 -1.04
C LEU A 180 -10.36 29.60 -0.83
N LYS A 181 -9.92 29.54 0.42
CA LYS A 181 -8.54 29.83 0.79
C LYS A 181 -8.05 28.83 1.81
N PHE A 182 -6.90 28.23 1.53
CA PHE A 182 -6.14 27.50 2.54
C PHE A 182 -5.59 28.50 3.55
N THR A 183 -5.95 28.33 4.82
CA THR A 183 -5.64 29.25 5.92
C THR A 183 -4.88 28.60 7.06
N ASN A 184 -4.83 27.27 7.13
CA ASN A 184 -4.14 26.54 8.20
C ASN A 184 -3.38 25.32 7.65
N VAL A 185 -2.53 24.71 8.49
CA VAL A 185 -1.90 23.41 8.27
C VAL A 185 -2.34 22.47 9.40
N THR A 186 -2.74 21.24 9.08
CA THR A 186 -3.06 20.24 10.11
C THR A 186 -1.81 19.86 10.89
N ALA A 187 -1.85 19.97 12.22
CA ALA A 187 -0.78 19.50 13.09
C ALA A 187 -0.74 17.96 13.14
N PRO A 188 0.42 17.34 13.46
CA PRO A 188 0.47 15.98 13.99
C PRO A 188 -0.39 15.85 15.25
N GLU A 189 -0.85 14.63 15.56
CA GLU A 189 -1.52 14.37 16.83
C GLU A 189 -0.53 14.52 18.01
N ASP A 190 -0.95 15.22 19.07
CA ASP A 190 -0.18 15.30 20.31
C ASP A 190 -0.17 13.94 21.02
N PHE A 191 0.99 13.51 21.51
CA PHE A 191 1.10 12.30 22.33
C PHE A 191 2.07 12.48 23.51
N THR A 192 1.84 11.72 24.58
CA THR A 192 2.74 11.69 25.75
C THR A 192 3.91 10.75 25.47
N GLY A 193 5.11 11.31 25.32
CA GLY A 193 6.34 10.57 25.06
C GLY A 193 7.48 11.48 24.60
N SER A 194 8.48 10.92 23.93
CA SER A 194 9.62 11.70 23.43
C SER A 194 10.05 11.21 22.05
N GLU A 195 9.82 12.01 21.00
CA GLU A 195 10.00 11.47 19.65
C GLU A 195 11.45 11.15 19.28
N ILE A 196 11.64 10.06 18.54
CA ILE A 196 12.89 9.67 17.90
C ILE A 196 12.74 9.65 16.38
N GLY A 197 13.24 10.71 15.73
CA GLY A 197 13.46 10.74 14.28
C GLY A 197 12.28 11.11 13.37
N GLY A 198 11.20 11.67 13.93
CA GLY A 198 10.01 12.10 13.19
C GLY A 198 8.73 11.60 13.86
N CYS A 199 7.59 12.15 13.46
CA CYS A 199 6.27 11.89 14.07
C CYS A 199 5.65 10.51 13.80
N ASN A 200 6.20 9.73 12.86
CA ASN A 200 5.59 8.48 12.41
C ASN A 200 5.61 7.41 13.51
N GLN A 201 4.57 6.59 13.60
CA GLN A 201 4.34 5.59 14.67
C GLN A 201 4.18 6.11 16.11
N GLY A 202 4.70 7.29 16.48
CA GLY A 202 4.79 7.77 17.87
C GLY A 202 5.88 7.07 18.71
N ASN A 203 6.43 7.76 19.71
CA ASN A 203 7.34 7.16 20.71
C ASN A 203 6.84 7.42 22.14
N TYR A 204 5.71 6.80 22.45
CA TYR A 204 4.97 6.98 23.70
C TYR A 204 5.80 6.65 24.94
N GLU A 205 5.45 7.28 26.07
CA GLU A 205 5.99 6.94 27.38
C GLU A 205 5.35 5.66 27.93
N ASP A 206 6.15 4.82 28.59
CA ASP A 206 5.71 3.62 29.32
C ASP A 206 4.61 3.92 30.36
N ILE A 207 3.51 3.16 30.33
CA ILE A 207 2.40 3.30 31.30
C ILE A 207 2.26 2.02 32.13
N GLY A 208 2.93 1.98 33.28
CA GLY A 208 2.84 0.86 34.23
C GLY A 208 3.34 -0.46 33.64
N SER A 209 2.43 -1.40 33.38
CA SER A 209 2.69 -2.69 32.72
C SER A 209 2.65 -2.63 31.19
N LEU A 210 2.12 -1.54 30.61
CA LEU A 210 2.22 -1.26 29.18
C LEU A 210 3.58 -0.59 28.90
N LYS A 211 4.25 -1.07 27.86
CA LYS A 211 5.60 -0.67 27.45
C LYS A 211 5.62 -0.34 25.97
N HIS A 212 6.49 0.58 25.59
CA HIS A 212 6.56 1.05 24.21
C HIS A 212 7.96 0.88 23.64
N LEU A 213 8.02 0.37 22.42
CA LEU A 213 9.24 0.40 21.60
C LEU A 213 8.95 1.15 20.30
N LYS A 214 9.93 1.92 19.83
CA LYS A 214 10.05 2.41 18.46
C LYS A 214 11.49 2.19 18.02
N ILE A 215 11.69 1.69 16.81
CA ILE A 215 13.02 1.54 16.21
C ILE A 215 13.06 2.20 14.84
N ARG A 216 14.23 2.74 14.50
CA ARG A 216 14.56 3.06 13.11
C ARG A 216 14.88 1.73 12.41
N SER A 217 14.02 1.30 11.49
CA SER A 217 14.25 0.06 10.73
C SER A 217 15.39 0.27 9.73
N GLU A 218 16.37 -0.63 9.67
CA GLU A 218 17.43 -0.56 8.65
C GLU A 218 16.87 -0.96 7.29
N ALA A 219 16.12 -2.07 7.24
CA ALA A 219 15.50 -2.59 6.02
C ALA A 219 14.58 -1.57 5.34
N LEU A 220 13.65 -0.96 6.08
CA LEU A 220 12.74 0.05 5.52
C LEU A 220 13.45 1.36 5.18
N SER A 221 14.40 1.80 6.02
CA SER A 221 15.11 3.06 5.74
C SER A 221 15.97 2.96 4.47
N LYS A 222 16.61 1.81 4.28
CA LYS A 222 17.34 1.47 3.05
C LYS A 222 16.41 1.41 1.85
N PHE A 223 15.23 0.78 1.98
CA PHE A 223 14.26 0.69 0.90
C PHE A 223 13.71 2.05 0.48
N TRP A 224 13.32 2.92 1.42
CA TRP A 224 12.69 4.22 1.12
C TRP A 224 13.68 5.37 0.89
N GLY A 225 14.97 5.20 1.18
CA GLY A 225 16.00 6.23 1.01
C GLY A 225 15.92 7.38 2.03
N ARG A 226 15.19 7.16 3.14
CA ARG A 226 14.96 8.09 4.26
C ARG A 226 14.88 7.30 5.55
N ASP A 227 14.90 7.97 6.70
CA ASP A 227 14.64 7.29 7.97
C ASP A 227 13.17 6.84 8.05
N MET A 228 12.97 5.57 8.41
CA MET A 228 11.68 4.89 8.54
C MET A 228 11.64 4.11 9.85
N TYR A 229 10.47 4.04 10.47
CA TYR A 229 10.31 3.47 11.82
C TYR A 229 9.13 2.50 11.90
N VAL A 230 9.29 1.49 12.76
CA VAL A 230 8.22 0.61 13.25
C VAL A 230 8.18 0.69 14.78
N GLY A 231 6.98 0.60 15.34
CA GLY A 231 6.73 0.60 16.78
C GLY A 231 6.03 -0.66 17.26
N ALA A 232 5.99 -0.84 18.57
CA ALA A 232 5.24 -1.90 19.24
C ALA A 232 4.70 -1.42 20.59
N ASN A 233 3.56 -1.98 21.00
CA ASN A 233 2.94 -1.81 22.30
C ASN A 233 3.01 -3.16 23.02
N ILE A 234 3.72 -3.23 24.14
CA ILE A 234 4.06 -4.49 24.83
C ILE A 234 3.42 -4.48 26.22
N ARG A 235 2.41 -5.32 26.43
CA ARG A 235 1.73 -5.48 27.72
C ARG A 235 2.36 -6.62 28.51
N LEU A 236 2.97 -6.28 29.64
CA LEU A 236 3.66 -7.22 30.51
C LEU A 236 2.67 -7.94 31.45
N PRO A 237 2.83 -9.25 31.69
CA PRO A 237 1.94 -10.01 32.56
C PRO A 237 2.04 -9.59 34.04
N PRO A 238 1.00 -9.86 34.85
CA PRO A 238 1.00 -9.55 36.28
C PRO A 238 2.16 -10.23 37.00
N GLY A 239 2.80 -9.48 37.91
CA GLY A 239 3.97 -9.92 38.66
C GLY A 239 5.29 -9.97 37.87
N TYR A 240 5.32 -9.54 36.60
CA TYR A 240 6.53 -9.55 35.76
C TYR A 240 7.76 -8.95 36.45
N THR A 241 7.64 -7.77 37.07
CA THR A 241 8.75 -7.07 37.76
C THR A 241 9.34 -7.85 38.94
N ASN A 242 8.55 -8.74 39.55
CA ASN A 242 8.93 -9.51 40.74
C ASN A 242 9.41 -10.94 40.40
N SER A 243 9.61 -11.25 39.12
CA SER A 243 10.02 -12.58 38.66
C SER A 243 11.07 -12.55 37.55
N THR A 244 11.95 -13.57 37.54
CA THR A 244 12.88 -13.88 36.44
C THR A 244 12.29 -14.83 35.40
N THR A 245 11.02 -15.25 35.55
CA THR A 245 10.29 -16.09 34.58
C THR A 245 10.37 -15.51 33.16
N ARG A 246 10.54 -16.41 32.18
CA ARG A 246 10.32 -16.11 30.76
C ARG A 246 8.88 -16.46 30.38
N TYR A 247 8.28 -15.65 29.51
CA TYR A 247 6.88 -15.71 29.16
C TYR A 247 6.71 -15.96 27.66
N PRO A 248 5.71 -16.75 27.22
CA PRO A 248 5.32 -16.78 25.82
C PRO A 248 4.75 -15.42 25.38
N VAL A 249 4.63 -15.22 24.07
CA VAL A 249 4.17 -13.98 23.45
C VAL A 249 2.98 -14.24 22.53
N VAL A 250 1.94 -13.44 22.69
CA VAL A 250 0.84 -13.30 21.73
C VAL A 250 1.08 -12.02 20.96
N TYR A 251 1.20 -12.13 19.64
CA TYR A 251 1.32 -11.02 18.70
C TYR A 251 -0.04 -10.81 18.05
N GLU A 252 -0.65 -9.67 18.34
CA GLU A 252 -1.91 -9.25 17.76
C GLU A 252 -1.64 -8.28 16.61
N GLN A 253 -2.27 -8.60 15.48
CA GLN A 253 -2.24 -7.81 14.26
C GLN A 253 -3.59 -7.12 14.11
N ASP A 254 -3.56 -5.82 13.84
CA ASP A 254 -4.74 -5.01 13.60
C ASP A 254 -4.33 -3.79 12.72
N HIS A 255 -5.31 -2.95 12.40
CA HIS A 255 -5.14 -1.58 11.96
C HIS A 255 -4.30 -0.75 12.96
N TRP A 256 -3.96 0.50 12.62
CA TRP A 256 -3.03 1.29 13.45
C TRP A 256 -3.49 1.49 14.91
N THR A 257 -2.87 0.74 15.84
CA THR A 257 -3.16 0.87 17.27
C THR A 257 -2.23 1.90 17.92
N GLY A 258 -2.68 3.16 18.02
CA GLY A 258 -1.99 4.21 18.79
C GLY A 258 -1.66 3.78 20.23
N GLY A 259 -0.77 4.53 20.92
CA GLY A 259 -0.02 4.08 22.11
C GLY A 259 -0.69 3.13 23.11
N ASP A 260 -1.94 3.37 23.53
CA ASP A 260 -2.71 2.52 24.44
C ASP A 260 -4.07 2.06 23.88
N TRP A 261 -4.35 2.32 22.60
CA TRP A 261 -5.69 2.28 21.99
C TRP A 261 -6.46 0.96 22.18
N TRP A 262 -5.75 -0.16 22.22
CA TRP A 262 -6.34 -1.48 22.38
C TRP A 262 -6.90 -1.75 23.79
N TYR A 263 -6.31 -1.14 24.83
CA TYR A 263 -6.50 -1.60 26.20
C TYR A 263 -7.51 -0.78 27.00
N SER A 264 -8.77 -1.20 27.00
CA SER A 264 -9.79 -0.58 27.88
C SER A 264 -9.35 -0.57 29.36
N ALA A 265 -9.73 0.47 30.11
CA ALA A 265 -9.39 0.59 31.53
C ALA A 265 -9.87 -0.61 32.38
N ALA A 266 -11.02 -1.20 32.03
CA ALA A 266 -11.56 -2.38 32.70
C ALA A 266 -10.71 -3.63 32.44
N PHE A 267 -10.29 -3.87 31.20
CA PHE A 267 -9.35 -4.94 30.86
C PHE A 267 -8.01 -4.73 31.56
N THR A 268 -7.47 -3.51 31.49
CA THR A 268 -6.21 -3.10 32.13
C THR A 268 -6.19 -3.43 33.63
N ALA A 269 -7.25 -3.07 34.37
CA ALA A 269 -7.34 -3.35 35.79
C ALA A 269 -7.40 -4.86 36.11
N GLN A 270 -8.11 -5.64 35.29
CA GLN A 270 -8.19 -7.10 35.43
C GLN A 270 -6.84 -7.76 35.15
N TRP A 271 -6.18 -7.39 34.04
CA TRP A 271 -4.85 -7.85 33.66
C TRP A 271 -3.80 -7.57 34.74
N ASP A 272 -3.73 -6.33 35.24
CA ASP A 272 -2.73 -5.93 36.24
C ASP A 272 -2.96 -6.56 37.61
N SER A 273 -4.23 -6.82 37.98
CA SER A 273 -4.55 -7.57 39.19
C SER A 273 -4.17 -9.05 39.11
N GLY A 274 -4.01 -9.58 37.88
CA GLY A 274 -3.82 -10.99 37.60
C GLY A 274 -5.01 -11.89 37.94
N ILE A 275 -6.19 -11.30 38.15
CA ILE A 275 -7.44 -12.00 38.46
C ILE A 275 -8.50 -11.63 37.42
N ILE A 276 -9.07 -12.65 36.79
CA ILE A 276 -10.25 -12.54 35.96
C ILE A 276 -11.48 -12.66 36.88
N PRO A 277 -12.37 -11.66 36.92
CA PRO A 277 -13.51 -11.67 37.84
C PRO A 277 -14.45 -12.85 37.61
N ALA A 278 -15.15 -13.26 38.67
CA ALA A 278 -16.22 -14.24 38.56
C ALA A 278 -17.37 -13.70 37.69
N THR A 279 -17.97 -14.57 36.90
CA THR A 279 -19.21 -14.30 36.14
C THR A 279 -20.36 -15.15 36.71
N SER A 280 -21.55 -15.06 36.12
CA SER A 280 -22.65 -15.98 36.43
C SER A 280 -22.40 -17.43 35.98
N ARG A 281 -21.33 -17.70 35.22
CA ARG A 281 -20.97 -19.00 34.65
C ARG A 281 -19.62 -19.55 35.14
N THR A 282 -18.72 -18.70 35.60
CA THR A 282 -17.33 -19.04 35.93
C THR A 282 -16.90 -18.41 37.26
N PRO A 283 -16.17 -19.14 38.13
CA PRO A 283 -15.57 -18.55 39.32
C PRO A 283 -14.44 -17.59 38.94
N SER A 284 -14.01 -16.74 39.87
CA SER A 284 -12.81 -15.92 39.68
C SER A 284 -11.58 -16.82 39.55
N ARG A 285 -10.70 -16.53 38.60
CA ARG A 285 -9.53 -17.35 38.27
C ARG A 285 -8.33 -16.49 37.84
N PRO A 286 -7.09 -17.00 37.90
CA PRO A 286 -5.93 -16.23 37.48
C PRO A 286 -5.97 -15.86 36.00
N THR A 287 -5.32 -14.76 35.60
CA THR A 287 -5.09 -14.47 34.18
C THR A 287 -4.06 -15.44 33.59
N PRO A 288 -4.13 -15.72 32.27
CA PRO A 288 -3.01 -16.25 31.51
C PRO A 288 -1.71 -15.45 31.73
N LYS A 289 -0.56 -16.11 31.58
CA LYS A 289 0.76 -15.52 31.82
C LYS A 289 1.56 -15.47 30.53
N PHE A 290 1.22 -14.53 29.66
CA PHE A 290 1.95 -14.23 28.44
C PHE A 290 2.21 -12.72 28.32
N ILE A 291 3.14 -12.34 27.45
CA ILE A 291 3.32 -10.94 27.00
C ILE A 291 2.42 -10.74 25.78
N HIS A 292 1.62 -9.68 25.77
CA HIS A 292 0.78 -9.33 24.62
C HIS A 292 1.44 -8.18 23.85
N VAL A 293 1.50 -8.27 22.52
CA VAL A 293 2.17 -7.29 21.65
C VAL A 293 1.25 -6.88 20.52
N THR A 294 0.99 -5.58 20.37
CA THR A 294 0.45 -5.02 19.11
C THR A 294 1.57 -4.25 18.40
N PHE A 295 1.49 -4.15 17.07
CA PHE A 295 2.48 -3.41 16.27
C PHE A 295 1.93 -2.05 15.80
N ARG A 296 2.85 -1.09 15.62
CA ARG A 296 2.60 0.20 14.99
C ARG A 296 3.43 0.25 13.71
N HIS A 297 2.76 0.02 12.59
CA HIS A 297 3.39 -0.06 11.27
C HIS A 297 2.57 0.61 10.16
N GLU A 298 2.04 1.82 10.43
CA GLU A 298 1.51 2.68 9.36
C GLU A 298 2.55 2.88 8.25
N ALA A 299 2.08 2.99 7.01
CA ALA A 299 2.93 3.01 5.84
C ALA A 299 2.46 4.06 4.82
N PRO A 300 3.33 4.49 3.88
CA PRO A 300 2.82 5.05 2.64
C PRO A 300 1.83 4.06 2.01
N PHE A 301 0.71 4.58 1.51
CA PHE A 301 -0.43 3.86 0.93
C PHE A 301 -1.55 3.41 1.88
N TYR A 302 -1.35 3.25 3.20
CA TYR A 302 -2.42 2.79 4.11
C TYR A 302 -2.16 3.07 5.60
N ASP A 303 -3.14 2.80 6.47
CA ASP A 303 -3.00 2.93 7.93
C ASP A 303 -2.11 1.83 8.53
N ASP A 304 -1.97 0.70 7.85
CA ASP A 304 -1.05 -0.38 8.21
C ASP A 304 -0.13 -0.79 7.01
N SER A 305 0.59 -1.92 7.11
CA SER A 305 1.60 -2.36 6.11
C SER A 305 1.40 -3.80 5.60
N TYR A 306 0.36 -4.47 6.09
CA TYR A 306 0.12 -5.92 6.03
C TYR A 306 1.23 -6.77 6.68
N ALA A 307 2.16 -6.14 7.41
CA ALA A 307 3.31 -6.74 8.11
C ALA A 307 4.14 -7.76 7.29
N VAL A 308 4.11 -7.64 5.96
CA VAL A 308 4.80 -8.52 5.01
C VAL A 308 5.74 -7.72 4.10
N ASN A 309 6.65 -8.42 3.45
CA ASN A 309 7.52 -7.82 2.44
C ASN A 309 6.72 -7.64 1.13
N THR A 310 6.64 -6.41 0.61
CA THR A 310 5.92 -6.10 -0.65
C THR A 310 6.76 -5.24 -1.58
N ALA A 311 6.56 -5.38 -2.89
CA ALA A 311 7.37 -4.67 -3.88
C ALA A 311 7.12 -3.15 -3.90
N ASN A 312 5.99 -2.67 -3.36
CA ASN A 312 5.60 -1.25 -3.36
C ASN A 312 5.78 -0.56 -2.00
N ILE A 313 5.49 -1.25 -0.90
CA ILE A 313 5.50 -0.69 0.46
C ILE A 313 6.85 -0.95 1.14
N GLY A 314 7.52 -2.04 0.79
CA GLY A 314 8.88 -2.38 1.24
C GLY A 314 8.96 -3.62 2.13
N PRO A 315 10.12 -3.88 2.73
CA PRO A 315 10.36 -5.07 3.55
C PRO A 315 9.84 -4.91 5.00
N TYR A 316 8.52 -4.68 5.17
CA TYR A 316 7.92 -4.56 6.51
C TYR A 316 7.93 -5.89 7.27
N GLY A 317 7.82 -7.02 6.55
CA GLY A 317 7.96 -8.36 7.13
C GLY A 317 9.34 -8.60 7.73
N ASP A 318 10.42 -8.18 7.08
CA ASP A 318 11.77 -8.30 7.65
C ASP A 318 11.96 -7.30 8.81
N ALA A 319 11.44 -6.06 8.70
CA ALA A 319 11.53 -5.07 9.78
C ALA A 319 10.82 -5.51 11.07
N ILE A 320 9.68 -6.20 10.96
CA ILE A 320 8.96 -6.71 12.13
C ILE A 320 9.59 -8.00 12.64
N ASN A 321 9.81 -8.98 11.77
CA ASN A 321 10.23 -10.32 12.18
C ASN A 321 11.73 -10.43 12.52
N ASP A 322 12.59 -9.68 11.85
CA ASP A 322 14.05 -9.81 11.95
C ASP A 322 14.72 -8.58 12.61
N GLU A 323 14.01 -7.46 12.83
CA GLU A 323 14.51 -6.31 13.60
C GLU A 323 13.72 -6.09 14.92
N MET A 324 12.39 -5.92 14.86
CA MET A 324 11.57 -5.61 16.05
C MET A 324 11.40 -6.80 17.01
N ILE A 325 11.02 -7.99 16.52
CA ILE A 325 10.83 -9.18 17.39
C ILE A 325 12.12 -9.55 18.14
N PRO A 326 13.31 -9.58 17.53
CA PRO A 326 14.57 -9.79 18.26
C PRO A 326 14.89 -8.71 19.31
N LEU A 327 14.47 -7.45 19.09
CA LEU A 327 14.58 -6.42 20.13
C LEU A 327 13.61 -6.70 21.29
N ILE A 328 12.37 -7.11 21.01
CA ILE A 328 11.40 -7.53 22.03
C ILE A 328 11.96 -8.70 22.84
N ASP A 329 12.55 -9.72 22.19
CA ASP A 329 13.11 -10.91 22.85
C ASP A 329 14.36 -10.63 23.71
N SER A 330 15.13 -9.60 23.37
CA SER A 330 16.32 -9.18 24.14
C SER A 330 15.99 -8.19 25.25
N THR A 331 14.94 -7.38 25.09
CA THR A 331 14.49 -6.37 26.07
C THR A 331 13.57 -6.97 27.13
N PHE A 332 12.66 -7.84 26.71
CA PHE A 332 11.68 -8.48 27.57
C PHE A 332 11.99 -9.96 27.77
N ARG A 333 11.56 -10.53 28.89
CA ARG A 333 11.76 -11.95 29.22
C ARG A 333 10.79 -12.82 28.41
N THR A 334 10.92 -12.84 27.09
CA THR A 334 10.15 -13.74 26.22
C THR A 334 10.72 -15.16 26.26
N ILE A 335 9.97 -16.12 25.74
CA ILE A 335 10.46 -17.42 25.28
C ILE A 335 10.59 -17.31 23.76
N ALA A 336 11.82 -17.26 23.26
CA ALA A 336 12.14 -16.97 21.86
C ALA A 336 11.97 -18.19 20.92
N GLU A 337 11.01 -19.07 21.21
CA GLU A 337 10.78 -20.35 20.53
C GLU A 337 9.40 -20.37 19.84
N PRO A 338 9.22 -21.04 18.69
CA PRO A 338 7.98 -20.94 17.92
C PRO A 338 6.73 -21.41 18.67
N TYR A 339 6.81 -22.49 19.45
CA TYR A 339 5.68 -22.97 20.27
C TYR A 339 5.16 -21.91 21.28
N ALA A 340 6.01 -20.93 21.61
CA ALA A 340 5.74 -19.86 22.56
C ALA A 340 5.38 -18.52 21.88
N ARG A 341 5.28 -18.47 20.55
CA ARG A 341 4.85 -17.29 19.78
C ARG A 341 3.57 -17.59 19.02
N VAL A 342 2.46 -16.97 19.39
CA VAL A 342 1.15 -17.11 18.71
C VAL A 342 0.81 -15.80 18.01
N GLN A 343 0.25 -15.90 16.80
CA GLN A 343 -0.33 -14.79 16.05
C GLN A 343 -1.85 -14.74 16.26
N GLU A 344 -2.43 -13.56 16.37
CA GLU A 344 -3.87 -13.34 16.29
C GLU A 344 -4.19 -12.05 15.51
N GLY A 345 -5.46 -11.85 15.16
CA GLY A 345 -5.92 -10.62 14.54
C GLY A 345 -7.31 -10.72 13.92
N GLY A 346 -7.92 -9.56 13.65
CA GLY A 346 -9.21 -9.42 12.98
C GLY A 346 -9.08 -8.74 11.61
N SER A 347 -9.97 -9.05 10.66
CA SER A 347 -10.04 -8.37 9.34
C SER A 347 -8.69 -8.40 8.58
N THR A 348 -8.13 -7.24 8.23
CA THR A 348 -6.75 -7.07 7.76
C THR A 348 -5.75 -7.81 8.64
N GLY A 349 -5.75 -7.55 9.94
CA GLY A 349 -4.95 -8.26 10.95
C GLY A 349 -5.21 -9.77 10.99
N GLY A 350 -6.42 -10.20 10.68
CA GLY A 350 -6.76 -11.62 10.49
C GLY A 350 -5.95 -12.24 9.36
N TRP A 351 -5.89 -11.60 8.19
CA TRP A 351 -5.02 -12.05 7.08
C TRP A 351 -3.54 -11.97 7.47
N ILE A 352 -3.10 -10.90 8.15
CA ILE A 352 -1.71 -10.75 8.60
C ILE A 352 -1.31 -11.90 9.54
N SER A 353 -2.17 -12.30 10.47
CA SER A 353 -1.90 -13.39 11.41
C SER A 353 -1.71 -14.73 10.70
N ALA A 354 -2.54 -15.02 9.69
CA ALA A 354 -2.46 -16.22 8.87
C ALA A 354 -1.24 -16.20 7.92
N ALA A 355 -0.98 -15.05 7.28
CA ALA A 355 0.17 -14.83 6.40
C ALA A 355 1.50 -14.92 7.16
N SER A 356 1.57 -14.34 8.37
CA SER A 356 2.75 -14.40 9.24
C SER A 356 3.11 -15.84 9.58
N LEU A 357 2.14 -16.69 9.92
CA LEU A 357 2.40 -18.11 10.13
C LEU A 357 2.76 -18.84 8.82
N ALA A 358 2.08 -18.54 7.70
CA ALA A 358 2.33 -19.20 6.42
C ALA A 358 3.72 -18.88 5.82
N TYR A 359 4.23 -17.66 6.04
CA TYR A 359 5.56 -17.24 5.60
C TYR A 359 6.65 -17.48 6.64
N ARG A 360 6.34 -17.43 7.95
CA ARG A 360 7.29 -17.64 9.05
C ARG A 360 6.86 -18.76 10.03
N PRO A 361 6.62 -20.00 9.55
CA PRO A 361 6.35 -21.14 10.45
C PRO A 361 7.61 -21.57 11.23
N ASP A 362 8.78 -21.02 10.88
CA ASP A 362 10.03 -21.07 11.65
C ASP A 362 10.03 -20.13 12.87
N LEU A 363 9.14 -19.14 12.91
CA LEU A 363 9.10 -18.10 13.95
C LEU A 363 7.86 -18.21 14.84
N PHE A 364 6.69 -18.54 14.27
CA PHE A 364 5.39 -18.59 14.94
C PHE A 364 4.83 -20.01 15.05
N GLY A 365 4.25 -20.34 16.20
CA GLY A 365 3.69 -21.66 16.50
C GLY A 365 2.31 -21.88 15.89
N ALA A 366 1.40 -20.92 16.03
CA ALA A 366 0.05 -20.98 15.49
C ALA A 366 -0.51 -19.58 15.20
N CYS A 367 -1.61 -19.52 14.44
CA CYS A 367 -2.39 -18.31 14.22
C CYS A 367 -3.87 -18.52 14.58
N PHE A 368 -4.47 -17.55 15.26
CA PHE A 368 -5.90 -17.45 15.54
C PHE A 368 -6.50 -16.27 14.76
N SER A 369 -6.85 -16.55 13.51
CA SER A 369 -7.28 -15.58 12.50
C SER A 369 -8.80 -15.38 12.57
N SER A 370 -9.26 -14.15 12.73
CA SER A 370 -10.68 -13.80 12.87
C SER A 370 -11.19 -12.98 11.68
N TYR A 371 -12.25 -13.48 11.03
CA TYR A 371 -12.92 -12.87 9.86
C TYR A 371 -11.94 -12.23 8.86
N PRO A 372 -10.90 -12.96 8.44
CA PRO A 372 -9.75 -12.37 7.79
C PRO A 372 -10.09 -11.82 6.41
N ASP A 373 -9.30 -10.83 6.02
CA ASP A 373 -9.11 -10.45 4.62
C ASP A 373 -8.88 -11.68 3.72
N SER A 374 -9.25 -11.57 2.44
CA SER A 374 -9.49 -12.73 1.56
C SER A 374 -8.31 -13.72 1.50
N LEU A 375 -8.40 -14.84 2.20
CA LEU A 375 -7.36 -15.89 2.23
C LEU A 375 -7.18 -16.62 0.88
N SER A 376 -8.14 -16.49 -0.03
CA SER A 376 -8.13 -17.03 -1.40
C SER A 376 -8.73 -16.01 -2.35
N PHE A 377 -8.00 -15.62 -3.40
CA PHE A 377 -8.50 -14.69 -4.41
C PHE A 377 -9.34 -15.39 -5.49
N ILE A 378 -9.61 -16.70 -5.36
CA ILE A 378 -10.76 -17.34 -6.04
C ILE A 378 -12.04 -16.58 -5.69
N ARG A 379 -12.12 -16.02 -4.47
CA ARG A 379 -13.15 -15.08 -4.00
C ARG A 379 -12.51 -13.94 -3.21
N HIS A 380 -12.10 -12.88 -3.92
CA HIS A 380 -11.64 -11.65 -3.30
C HIS A 380 -12.87 -10.80 -2.95
N GLN A 381 -13.28 -10.82 -1.67
CA GLN A 381 -14.67 -10.59 -1.26
C GLN A 381 -15.64 -11.39 -2.17
N ALA A 382 -16.65 -10.73 -2.76
CA ALA A 382 -17.56 -11.34 -3.72
C ALA A 382 -16.95 -11.53 -5.12
N ILE A 383 -15.83 -10.88 -5.47
CA ILE A 383 -15.25 -10.92 -6.82
C ILE A 383 -14.66 -12.31 -7.13
N PRO A 384 -15.09 -13.00 -8.20
CA PRO A 384 -14.43 -14.21 -8.70
C PRO A 384 -13.14 -13.84 -9.49
N LEU A 385 -12.10 -13.36 -8.80
CA LEU A 385 -11.00 -12.58 -9.41
C LEU A 385 -10.25 -13.34 -10.53
N TYR A 386 -10.06 -14.65 -10.40
CA TYR A 386 -9.35 -15.46 -11.40
C TYR A 386 -10.19 -15.83 -12.64
N THR A 387 -11.52 -15.79 -12.55
CA THR A 387 -12.41 -16.33 -13.60
C THR A 387 -13.33 -15.30 -14.23
N ASN A 388 -13.63 -14.20 -13.54
CA ASN A 388 -14.43 -13.13 -14.09
C ASN A 388 -13.60 -12.17 -14.96
N LYS A 389 -14.26 -11.47 -15.88
CA LYS A 389 -13.62 -10.47 -16.76
C LYS A 389 -13.69 -9.06 -16.20
N ASN A 390 -14.55 -8.81 -15.21
CA ASN A 390 -14.81 -7.50 -14.65
C ASN A 390 -15.00 -7.62 -13.13
N ALA A 391 -14.46 -6.68 -12.35
CA ALA A 391 -14.52 -6.67 -10.89
C ALA A 391 -15.89 -6.19 -10.36
N TYR A 392 -16.70 -5.54 -11.20
CA TYR A 392 -17.94 -4.88 -10.80
C TYR A 392 -19.19 -5.62 -11.27
N PHE A 393 -19.10 -6.42 -12.33
CA PHE A 393 -20.23 -7.14 -12.91
C PHE A 393 -19.90 -8.61 -13.13
N ASN A 394 -20.83 -9.48 -12.77
CA ASN A 394 -20.80 -10.89 -13.17
C ASN A 394 -21.08 -11.03 -14.67
N ALA A 395 -20.84 -12.22 -15.22
CA ALA A 395 -21.04 -12.50 -16.65
C ALA A 395 -22.50 -12.36 -17.15
N ASP A 396 -23.48 -12.33 -16.24
CA ASP A 396 -24.90 -12.07 -16.52
C ASP A 396 -25.28 -10.57 -16.44
N GLY A 397 -24.33 -9.70 -16.09
CA GLY A 397 -24.53 -8.26 -15.91
C GLY A 397 -24.99 -7.85 -14.51
N SER A 398 -25.17 -8.78 -13.56
CA SER A 398 -25.48 -8.43 -12.17
C SER A 398 -24.28 -7.77 -11.48
N SER A 399 -24.53 -6.72 -10.69
CA SER A 399 -23.50 -6.04 -9.93
C SER A 399 -22.90 -6.94 -8.84
N ILE A 400 -21.59 -6.85 -8.63
CA ILE A 400 -20.88 -7.53 -7.55
C ILE A 400 -20.99 -6.65 -6.29
N PRO A 401 -21.57 -7.16 -5.20
CA PRO A 401 -21.69 -6.42 -3.94
C PRO A 401 -20.36 -6.43 -3.18
N SER A 402 -20.16 -5.46 -2.29
CA SER A 402 -19.00 -5.40 -1.41
C SER A 402 -19.35 -5.12 0.04
N ILE A 403 -20.37 -4.28 0.31
CA ILE A 403 -20.90 -4.05 1.65
C ILE A 403 -22.36 -4.52 1.72
N ARG A 404 -22.72 -5.27 2.76
CA ARG A 404 -24.09 -5.69 3.05
C ARG A 404 -24.45 -5.55 4.53
N THR A 405 -25.76 -5.53 4.79
CA THR A 405 -26.36 -5.73 6.11
C THR A 405 -27.53 -6.72 6.03
N PHE A 406 -28.16 -7.03 7.16
CA PHE A 406 -29.30 -7.93 7.23
C PHE A 406 -30.46 -7.29 8.00
N VAL A 407 -31.60 -7.14 7.34
CA VAL A 407 -32.84 -6.59 7.92
C VAL A 407 -33.90 -7.70 7.88
N ASN A 408 -34.40 -8.11 9.05
CA ASN A 408 -35.36 -9.22 9.19
C ASN A 408 -34.90 -10.48 8.42
N ASP A 409 -33.65 -10.91 8.67
CA ASP A 409 -32.96 -12.01 8.00
C ASP A 409 -32.78 -11.90 6.47
N THR A 410 -33.22 -10.80 5.86
CA THR A 410 -33.03 -10.51 4.41
C THR A 410 -31.74 -9.72 4.21
N GLU A 411 -30.90 -10.16 3.28
CA GLU A 411 -29.69 -9.44 2.88
C GLU A 411 -30.05 -8.12 2.17
N VAL A 412 -29.37 -7.04 2.54
CA VAL A 412 -29.49 -5.72 1.92
C VAL A 412 -28.08 -5.29 1.52
N VAL A 413 -27.84 -5.12 0.22
CA VAL A 413 -26.58 -4.56 -0.30
C VAL A 413 -26.57 -3.06 -0.03
N LEU A 414 -25.53 -2.58 0.65
CA LEU A 414 -25.31 -1.17 0.97
C LEU A 414 -24.39 -0.50 -0.08
N ALA A 415 -23.34 -1.22 -0.50
CA ALA A 415 -22.46 -0.81 -1.59
C ALA A 415 -22.07 -1.99 -2.49
N THR A 416 -21.86 -1.67 -3.76
CA THR A 416 -21.23 -2.55 -4.75
C THR A 416 -19.75 -2.21 -4.92
N THR A 417 -18.97 -3.18 -5.37
CA THR A 417 -17.53 -3.02 -5.62
C THR A 417 -17.24 -1.82 -6.54
N GLN A 418 -18.14 -1.51 -7.49
CA GLN A 418 -18.04 -0.33 -8.34
C GLN A 418 -18.13 0.97 -7.54
N GLN A 419 -19.09 1.07 -6.63
CA GLN A 419 -19.35 2.29 -5.85
C GLN A 419 -18.15 2.61 -4.96
N GLU A 420 -17.59 1.62 -4.27
CA GLU A 420 -16.37 1.81 -3.47
C GLU A 420 -15.16 2.18 -4.32
N ASN A 421 -14.90 1.47 -5.43
CA ASN A 421 -13.76 1.78 -6.27
C ASN A 421 -13.87 3.20 -6.90
N HIS A 422 -15.09 3.64 -7.22
CA HIS A 422 -15.35 5.00 -7.72
C HIS A 422 -15.25 6.04 -6.59
N TRP A 423 -15.75 5.74 -5.40
CA TRP A 423 -15.60 6.56 -4.20
C TRP A 423 -14.12 6.78 -3.89
N GLU A 424 -13.32 5.72 -3.74
CA GLU A 424 -11.88 5.80 -3.49
C GLU A 424 -11.11 6.55 -4.58
N LEU A 425 -11.57 6.51 -5.84
CA LEU A 425 -10.93 7.24 -6.94
C LEU A 425 -11.04 8.77 -6.79
N SER A 426 -11.99 9.25 -5.96
CA SER A 426 -12.01 10.64 -5.49
C SER A 426 -10.92 10.91 -4.43
N PHE A 427 -10.52 9.92 -3.63
CA PHE A 427 -9.48 10.04 -2.60
C PHE A 427 -8.06 9.91 -3.15
N GLY A 428 -7.82 9.12 -4.22
CA GLY A 428 -6.49 8.96 -4.81
C GLY A 428 -6.49 8.33 -6.21
N THR A 429 -5.38 8.53 -6.94
CA THR A 429 -5.06 7.78 -8.18
C THR A 429 -3.63 7.23 -8.11
N SER A 430 -3.27 6.30 -9.01
CA SER A 430 -2.00 5.55 -8.92
C SER A 430 -1.90 4.74 -7.63
N THR A 431 -3.03 4.16 -7.20
CA THR A 431 -3.14 3.27 -6.05
C THR A 431 -2.61 3.91 -4.76
N ARG A 432 -3.23 5.01 -4.32
CA ARG A 432 -2.79 5.78 -3.13
C ARG A 432 -3.93 6.57 -2.46
N SER A 433 -5.16 6.04 -2.49
CA SER A 433 -6.32 6.58 -1.79
C SER A 433 -6.22 6.53 -0.26
N PHE A 434 -5.31 5.73 0.30
CA PHE A 434 -5.29 5.32 1.72
C PHE A 434 -6.54 4.52 2.15
N LEU A 435 -7.19 3.83 1.20
CA LEU A 435 -8.40 3.04 1.42
C LEU A 435 -8.23 1.58 0.93
N GLN A 436 -9.16 0.72 1.35
CA GLN A 436 -9.05 -0.75 1.32
C GLN A 436 -8.70 -1.34 -0.06
N TRP A 437 -9.36 -0.88 -1.12
CA TRP A 437 -9.14 -1.42 -2.46
C TRP A 437 -7.77 -1.02 -3.02
N ASP A 438 -7.24 0.17 -2.70
CA ASP A 438 -5.89 0.55 -3.09
C ASP A 438 -4.80 -0.14 -2.24
N VAL A 439 -5.00 -0.40 -0.94
CA VAL A 439 -3.97 -1.12 -0.17
C VAL A 439 -3.79 -2.56 -0.67
N TRP A 440 -4.87 -3.28 -1.00
CA TRP A 440 -4.75 -4.62 -1.62
C TRP A 440 -3.95 -4.57 -2.92
N GLN A 441 -4.18 -3.54 -3.74
CA GLN A 441 -3.39 -3.30 -4.95
C GLN A 441 -1.92 -3.00 -4.62
N ALA A 442 -1.62 -2.21 -3.57
CA ALA A 442 -0.25 -1.90 -3.15
C ALA A 442 0.50 -3.09 -2.54
N VAL A 443 -0.18 -3.93 -1.77
CA VAL A 443 0.38 -5.11 -1.09
C VAL A 443 0.57 -6.27 -2.07
N PHE A 444 -0.49 -6.64 -2.80
CA PHE A 444 -0.52 -7.88 -3.58
C PHE A 444 0.07 -7.74 -4.99
N SER A 445 0.15 -6.51 -5.54
CA SER A 445 0.68 -6.31 -6.90
C SER A 445 2.20 -6.19 -6.94
N ALA A 446 2.79 -6.62 -8.06
CA ALA A 446 4.09 -6.15 -8.49
C ALA A 446 4.12 -4.62 -8.67
N GLN A 447 5.30 -4.01 -8.69
CA GLN A 447 5.48 -2.66 -9.24
C GLN A 447 5.11 -2.65 -10.73
N GLY A 448 4.36 -1.65 -11.15
CA GLY A 448 4.14 -1.30 -12.55
C GLY A 448 5.32 -0.52 -13.15
N TYR A 449 5.35 -0.39 -14.47
CA TYR A 449 6.43 0.33 -15.16
C TYR A 449 6.49 1.83 -14.82
N ASN A 450 5.37 2.40 -14.37
CA ASN A 450 5.23 3.77 -13.85
C ASN A 450 5.76 3.95 -12.40
N ASN A 451 6.33 2.90 -11.78
CA ASN A 451 6.81 2.83 -10.37
C ASN A 451 5.72 2.69 -9.28
N TYR A 452 4.44 2.85 -9.63
CA TYR A 452 3.31 2.63 -8.71
C TYR A 452 2.86 1.15 -8.77
N PRO A 453 1.98 0.70 -7.86
CA PRO A 453 1.43 -0.66 -7.94
C PRO A 453 0.81 -0.96 -9.31
N LEU A 454 1.05 -2.16 -9.83
CA LEU A 454 0.43 -2.62 -11.07
C LEU A 454 -1.02 -3.02 -10.81
N GLU A 455 -1.95 -2.08 -11.02
CA GLU A 455 -3.39 -2.32 -10.82
C GLU A 455 -3.86 -3.62 -11.50
N ALA A 456 -4.57 -4.47 -10.77
CA ALA A 456 -5.12 -5.76 -11.24
C ALA A 456 -6.42 -5.63 -12.05
N TRP A 457 -7.09 -4.49 -11.97
CA TRP A 457 -8.24 -4.10 -12.81
C TRP A 457 -8.24 -2.60 -13.07
N ASP A 458 -9.04 -2.13 -14.03
CA ASP A 458 -9.28 -0.69 -14.21
C ASP A 458 -10.18 -0.18 -13.08
N LYS A 459 -9.69 0.72 -12.21
CA LYS A 459 -10.49 1.27 -11.11
C LYS A 459 -11.77 2.02 -11.56
N TYR A 460 -11.88 2.45 -12.82
CA TYR A 460 -13.10 3.05 -13.35
C TYR A 460 -14.02 2.05 -14.08
N THR A 461 -13.52 1.23 -15.01
CA THR A 461 -14.38 0.30 -15.78
C THR A 461 -14.63 -1.04 -15.08
N GLY A 462 -13.76 -1.41 -14.15
CA GLY A 462 -13.74 -2.72 -13.50
C GLY A 462 -13.05 -3.81 -14.32
N ASP A 463 -12.55 -3.52 -15.53
CA ASP A 463 -12.00 -4.57 -16.41
C ASP A 463 -10.78 -5.22 -15.76
N ILE A 464 -10.89 -6.52 -15.48
CA ILE A 464 -9.82 -7.31 -14.85
C ILE A 464 -8.71 -7.54 -15.86
N TYR A 465 -7.46 -7.46 -15.39
CA TYR A 465 -6.27 -7.73 -16.18
C TYR A 465 -5.63 -9.04 -15.69
N PRO A 466 -5.90 -10.20 -16.33
CA PRO A 466 -5.46 -11.50 -15.80
C PRO A 466 -3.95 -11.58 -15.59
N GLY A 467 -3.14 -10.99 -16.48
CA GLY A 467 -1.68 -10.96 -16.35
C GLY A 467 -1.14 -10.13 -15.17
N ALA A 468 -1.96 -9.27 -14.55
CA ALA A 468 -1.64 -8.59 -13.30
C ALA A 468 -2.16 -9.38 -12.09
N VAL A 469 -3.37 -9.94 -12.17
CA VAL A 469 -3.93 -10.85 -11.16
C VAL A 469 -3.05 -12.09 -10.94
N GLU A 470 -2.42 -12.64 -11.98
CA GLU A 470 -1.48 -13.76 -11.85
C GLU A 470 -0.28 -13.43 -10.93
N LEU A 471 0.09 -12.15 -10.81
CA LEU A 471 1.18 -11.69 -9.93
C LEU A 471 0.74 -11.53 -8.46
N TRP A 472 -0.56 -11.67 -8.15
CA TRP A 472 -1.10 -11.67 -6.78
C TRP A 472 -1.00 -13.03 -6.09
N LYS A 473 -0.81 -14.12 -6.84
CA LYS A 473 -0.73 -15.49 -6.30
C LYS A 473 0.28 -15.74 -5.18
N PRO A 474 1.40 -15.01 -5.05
CA PRO A 474 2.26 -15.10 -3.87
C PRO A 474 1.59 -14.69 -2.56
N PHE A 475 0.52 -13.88 -2.62
CA PHE A 475 -0.23 -13.35 -1.47
C PHE A 475 -1.62 -13.99 -1.29
N ASP A 476 -2.12 -14.72 -2.29
CA ASP A 476 -3.23 -15.66 -2.12
C ASP A 476 -2.73 -16.83 -1.26
N LEU A 477 -3.10 -16.90 0.01
CA LEU A 477 -2.58 -17.94 0.91
C LEU A 477 -3.01 -19.35 0.47
N ALA A 478 -4.14 -19.50 -0.23
CA ALA A 478 -4.57 -20.78 -0.77
C ALA A 478 -3.67 -21.24 -1.94
N GLU A 479 -3.35 -20.36 -2.89
CA GLU A 479 -2.38 -20.65 -3.97
C GLU A 479 -0.95 -20.81 -3.41
N TYR A 480 -0.52 -19.93 -2.52
CA TYR A 480 0.82 -19.97 -1.93
C TYR A 480 1.09 -21.26 -1.15
N ILE A 481 0.17 -21.68 -0.27
CA ILE A 481 0.30 -22.91 0.52
C ILE A 481 0.25 -24.14 -0.39
N THR A 482 -0.71 -24.22 -1.31
CA THR A 482 -0.86 -25.43 -2.14
C THR A 482 0.21 -25.57 -3.23
N SER A 483 0.74 -24.48 -3.77
CA SER A 483 1.92 -24.52 -4.66
C SER A 483 3.21 -24.92 -3.94
N ASN A 484 3.27 -24.73 -2.61
CA ASN A 484 4.40 -25.12 -1.75
C ASN A 484 4.12 -26.36 -0.87
N TRP A 485 3.04 -27.10 -1.15
CA TRP A 485 2.52 -28.15 -0.29
C TRP A 485 3.57 -29.21 0.06
N ALA A 486 4.21 -29.76 -0.97
CA ALA A 486 5.30 -30.74 -0.89
C ALA A 486 6.57 -30.23 -1.60
N SER A 487 6.78 -28.91 -1.62
CA SER A 487 8.04 -28.31 -2.07
C SER A 487 9.11 -28.41 -0.97
N SER A 488 10.28 -27.82 -1.16
CA SER A 488 11.28 -27.68 -0.08
C SER A 488 10.78 -26.92 1.15
N ARG A 489 9.68 -26.14 1.03
CA ARG A 489 9.01 -25.50 2.16
C ARG A 489 8.05 -26.43 2.92
N ASN A 490 7.59 -27.51 2.28
CA ASN A 490 6.74 -28.55 2.87
C ASN A 490 5.51 -28.00 3.64
N LEU A 491 4.84 -26.97 3.11
CA LEU A 491 3.77 -26.25 3.83
C LEU A 491 2.57 -27.13 4.18
N GLY A 492 2.36 -28.22 3.46
CA GLY A 492 1.34 -29.23 3.75
C GLY A 492 1.55 -29.98 5.07
N GLU A 493 2.79 -30.21 5.50
CA GLU A 493 3.05 -30.78 6.83
C GLU A 493 3.34 -29.67 7.85
N VAL A 494 4.11 -28.63 7.49
CA VAL A 494 4.54 -27.67 8.51
C VAL A 494 3.44 -26.77 9.05
N LEU A 495 2.33 -26.53 8.34
CA LEU A 495 1.19 -25.71 8.81
C LEU A 495 0.03 -26.52 9.40
N LYS A 496 0.10 -27.85 9.32
CA LYS A 496 -0.96 -28.78 9.73
C LYS A 496 -1.31 -28.60 11.20
N ASN A 497 -2.60 -28.46 11.51
CA ASN A 497 -3.15 -28.20 12.85
C ASN A 497 -2.67 -26.89 13.53
N ARG A 498 -2.01 -25.97 12.82
CA ARG A 498 -1.48 -24.70 13.37
C ARG A 498 -2.28 -23.45 12.97
N MET A 499 -3.21 -23.60 12.01
CA MET A 499 -4.10 -22.52 11.56
C MET A 499 -5.49 -22.69 12.16
N PHE A 500 -5.93 -21.68 12.92
CA PHE A 500 -7.28 -21.58 13.49
C PHE A 500 -7.97 -20.37 12.87
N ILE A 501 -9.02 -20.61 12.06
CA ILE A 501 -9.67 -19.57 11.24
C ILE A 501 -11.16 -19.51 11.60
N TYR A 502 -11.61 -18.33 12.02
CA TYR A 502 -13.01 -18.00 12.30
C TYR A 502 -13.54 -17.03 11.24
N VAL A 503 -14.80 -17.15 10.82
CA VAL A 503 -15.51 -16.08 10.08
C VAL A 503 -17.03 -16.09 10.35
N GLY A 504 -17.66 -14.93 10.21
CA GLY A 504 -19.12 -14.81 10.24
C GLY A 504 -19.77 -15.39 8.98
N GLY A 505 -20.84 -16.19 9.12
CA GLY A 505 -21.60 -16.70 7.98
C GLY A 505 -22.37 -15.61 7.22
N ARG A 506 -22.52 -14.42 7.83
CA ARG A 506 -23.13 -13.22 7.29
C ARG A 506 -22.13 -12.05 7.25
N ASP A 507 -20.84 -12.34 7.11
CA ASP A 507 -19.77 -11.33 7.08
C ASP A 507 -20.13 -10.16 6.16
N THR A 508 -20.13 -8.93 6.69
CA THR A 508 -20.71 -7.77 6.03
C THR A 508 -19.87 -7.24 4.86
N TYR A 509 -18.65 -7.77 4.69
CA TYR A 509 -17.74 -7.50 3.58
C TYR A 509 -17.50 -8.74 2.69
N TYR A 510 -18.35 -9.77 2.81
CA TYR A 510 -18.28 -11.04 2.06
C TYR A 510 -16.97 -11.83 2.22
N LEU A 511 -16.14 -11.54 3.24
CA LEU A 511 -14.83 -12.19 3.44
C LEU A 511 -14.96 -13.70 3.72
N ASN A 512 -16.12 -14.13 4.19
CA ASN A 512 -16.47 -15.54 4.36
C ASN A 512 -16.31 -16.37 3.07
N LEU A 513 -16.40 -15.76 1.89
CA LEU A 513 -16.26 -16.46 0.61
C LEU A 513 -14.80 -16.84 0.32
N GLY A 514 -13.85 -15.95 0.64
CA GLY A 514 -12.42 -16.24 0.52
C GLY A 514 -11.97 -17.35 1.49
N VAL A 515 -12.50 -17.36 2.70
CA VAL A 515 -12.26 -18.42 3.70
C VAL A 515 -12.81 -19.79 3.22
N GLN A 516 -14.00 -19.82 2.61
CA GLN A 516 -14.59 -21.04 2.06
C GLN A 516 -13.76 -21.65 0.92
N GLU A 517 -13.28 -20.82 -0.02
CA GLU A 517 -12.41 -21.29 -1.10
C GLU A 517 -11.01 -21.67 -0.60
N PHE A 518 -10.47 -21.01 0.43
CA PHE A 518 -9.23 -21.42 1.10
C PHE A 518 -9.38 -22.81 1.72
N GLN A 519 -10.40 -23.03 2.56
CA GLN A 519 -10.68 -24.32 3.19
C GLN A 519 -10.77 -25.45 2.15
N LYS A 520 -11.64 -25.26 1.14
CA LYS A 520 -11.86 -26.22 0.06
C LYS A 520 -10.56 -26.59 -0.66
N LYS A 521 -9.66 -25.63 -0.87
CA LYS A 521 -8.39 -25.84 -1.58
C LYS A 521 -7.34 -26.56 -0.73
N VAL A 522 -7.25 -26.28 0.57
CA VAL A 522 -6.30 -26.98 1.47
C VAL A 522 -6.80 -28.38 1.87
N GLU A 523 -8.09 -28.55 2.15
CA GLU A 523 -8.67 -29.86 2.50
C GLU A 523 -8.69 -30.83 1.30
N ALA A 524 -8.66 -30.33 0.06
CA ALA A 524 -8.48 -31.16 -1.13
C ALA A 524 -7.09 -31.85 -1.21
N LEU A 525 -6.10 -31.37 -0.46
CA LEU A 525 -4.75 -31.97 -0.37
C LEU A 525 -4.48 -32.60 0.99
N GLY A 526 -4.85 -31.93 2.09
CA GLY A 526 -4.60 -32.36 3.47
C GLY A 526 -5.69 -33.23 4.09
N GLY A 527 -6.86 -33.33 3.45
CA GLY A 527 -8.06 -33.93 4.03
C GLY A 527 -8.77 -33.00 5.03
N PRO A 528 -9.98 -33.39 5.48
CA PRO A 528 -10.75 -32.61 6.44
C PRO A 528 -10.01 -32.39 7.76
N GLY A 529 -10.04 -31.15 8.27
CA GLY A 529 -9.41 -30.79 9.55
C GLY A 529 -7.90 -30.60 9.50
N TRP A 530 -7.29 -30.48 8.31
CA TRP A 530 -5.88 -30.07 8.15
C TRP A 530 -5.58 -28.70 8.82
N ALA A 531 -6.55 -27.80 8.77
CA ALA A 531 -6.63 -26.57 9.56
C ALA A 531 -8.02 -26.52 10.24
N ASN A 532 -8.16 -25.69 11.27
CA ASN A 532 -9.41 -25.54 11.99
C ASN A 532 -10.23 -24.38 11.42
N PHE A 533 -11.48 -24.65 11.03
CA PHE A 533 -12.41 -23.66 10.47
C PHE A 533 -13.69 -23.57 11.28
N THR A 534 -14.07 -22.36 11.69
CA THR A 534 -15.34 -22.08 12.38
C THR A 534 -16.13 -21.02 11.63
N TYR A 535 -17.37 -21.36 11.26
CA TYR A 535 -18.34 -20.43 10.69
C TYR A 535 -19.47 -20.20 11.69
N LEU A 536 -19.69 -18.95 12.11
CA LEU A 536 -20.84 -18.62 12.96
C LEU A 536 -22.01 -18.12 12.10
N PRO A 537 -23.08 -18.91 11.87
CA PRO A 537 -23.97 -18.74 10.70
C PRO A 537 -24.63 -17.37 10.54
N THR A 538 -24.93 -16.68 11.63
CA THR A 538 -25.64 -15.38 11.63
C THR A 538 -24.74 -14.19 11.97
N ARG A 539 -23.44 -14.39 12.23
CA ARG A 539 -22.55 -13.31 12.64
C ARG A 539 -22.15 -12.43 11.44
N PRO A 540 -22.15 -11.08 11.60
CA PRO A 540 -21.58 -10.15 10.63
C PRO A 540 -20.05 -10.22 10.67
N HIS A 541 -19.40 -9.24 10.03
CA HIS A 541 -17.97 -9.01 10.23
C HIS A 541 -17.68 -8.60 11.68
N GLY A 542 -16.47 -8.86 12.17
CA GLY A 542 -16.06 -8.50 13.54
C GLY A 542 -16.29 -9.58 14.61
N GLY A 543 -15.86 -9.24 15.83
CA GLY A 543 -15.81 -10.11 17.01
C GLY A 543 -14.37 -10.39 17.44
N VAL A 544 -14.15 -11.48 18.17
CA VAL A 544 -12.83 -12.12 18.29
C VAL A 544 -12.98 -13.60 17.90
N TYR A 545 -11.92 -14.39 17.94
CA TYR A 545 -11.94 -15.79 17.49
C TYR A 545 -13.12 -16.57 18.10
N ASN A 546 -13.93 -17.20 17.24
CA ASN A 546 -15.18 -17.90 17.57
C ASN A 546 -16.22 -17.07 18.38
N ASN A 547 -16.14 -15.74 18.36
CA ASN A 547 -16.91 -14.83 19.21
C ASN A 547 -16.83 -15.22 20.70
N LEU A 548 -15.67 -15.71 21.14
CA LEU A 548 -15.40 -16.01 22.55
C LEU A 548 -15.31 -14.71 23.38
N PRO A 549 -15.61 -14.72 24.69
CA PRO A 549 -15.16 -13.66 25.59
C PRO A 549 -13.63 -13.54 25.56
N GLN A 550 -13.08 -12.32 25.55
CA GLN A 550 -11.63 -12.06 25.44
C GLN A 550 -10.77 -12.97 26.31
N TRP A 551 -11.16 -13.13 27.58
CA TRP A 551 -10.44 -13.96 28.54
C TRP A 551 -10.48 -15.46 28.25
N GLU A 552 -11.58 -15.98 27.70
CA GLU A 552 -11.67 -17.39 27.29
C GLU A 552 -10.82 -17.65 26.03
N PHE A 553 -10.72 -16.66 25.15
CA PHE A 553 -9.83 -16.72 23.98
C PHE A 553 -8.34 -16.64 24.39
N PHE A 554 -7.98 -15.75 25.31
CA PHE A 554 -6.64 -15.67 25.88
C PHE A 554 -6.26 -16.96 26.64
N GLU A 555 -7.21 -17.60 27.31
CA GLU A 555 -7.03 -18.92 27.91
C GLU A 555 -6.84 -20.02 26.86
N LEU A 556 -7.59 -19.99 25.75
CA LEU A 556 -7.43 -20.93 24.63
C LEU A 556 -6.03 -20.85 24.01
N MET A 557 -5.54 -19.64 23.70
CA MET A 557 -4.20 -19.44 23.15
C MET A 557 -3.11 -19.86 24.15
N TYR A 558 -3.25 -19.46 25.42
CA TYR A 558 -2.30 -19.87 26.45
C TYR A 558 -2.28 -21.40 26.65
N GLN A 559 -3.45 -22.06 26.62
CA GLN A 559 -3.54 -23.51 26.70
C GLN A 559 -2.89 -24.18 25.48
N TRP A 560 -3.06 -23.64 24.26
CA TRP A 560 -2.35 -24.11 23.07
C TRP A 560 -0.84 -24.06 23.27
N ILE A 561 -0.31 -22.93 23.78
CA ILE A 561 1.12 -22.75 24.07
C ILE A 561 1.61 -23.76 25.12
N GLN A 562 0.86 -23.98 26.20
CA GLN A 562 1.23 -24.97 27.24
C GLN A 562 1.21 -26.40 26.68
N ASP A 563 0.27 -26.74 25.80
CA ASP A 563 0.20 -28.08 25.21
C ASP A 563 1.31 -28.35 24.20
N HIS A 564 1.81 -27.31 23.53
CA HIS A 564 2.87 -27.42 22.51
C HIS A 564 4.29 -27.14 23.03
N ALA A 565 4.44 -26.85 24.33
CA ALA A 565 5.73 -26.74 25.00
C ALA A 565 6.52 -28.08 24.97
N PRO A 566 7.85 -28.08 25.16
CA PRO A 566 8.66 -29.30 25.17
C PRO A 566 8.23 -30.37 26.19
N ASP A 567 7.61 -29.95 27.29
CA ASP A 567 7.01 -30.77 28.35
C ASP A 567 5.47 -30.79 28.31
N GLY A 568 4.87 -30.24 27.25
CA GLY A 568 3.44 -30.19 27.01
C GLY A 568 2.82 -31.52 26.57
N LYS A 569 1.48 -31.53 26.41
CA LYS A 569 0.73 -32.75 26.01
C LYS A 569 1.00 -33.17 24.56
N THR A 570 1.29 -32.21 23.68
CA THR A 570 1.50 -32.38 22.24
C THR A 570 2.63 -31.44 21.76
N PRO A 571 3.89 -31.66 22.18
CA PRO A 571 5.00 -30.75 21.88
C PRO A 571 5.15 -30.47 20.38
N LEU A 572 5.39 -29.20 20.02
CA LEU A 572 5.61 -28.82 18.62
C LEU A 572 6.97 -29.36 18.13
N ASP A 573 6.95 -30.20 17.09
CA ASP A 573 8.17 -30.80 16.56
C ASP A 573 9.08 -29.76 15.89
N SER A 574 10.35 -29.74 16.27
CA SER A 574 11.41 -28.97 15.62
C SER A 574 11.51 -29.19 14.10
N ALA A 575 11.08 -30.35 13.60
CA ALA A 575 11.03 -30.65 12.17
C ALA A 575 10.01 -29.79 11.39
N VAL A 576 8.99 -29.23 12.06
CA VAL A 576 8.00 -28.33 11.44
C VAL A 576 8.27 -26.84 11.67
N THR A 577 9.39 -26.49 12.31
CA THR A 577 9.80 -25.10 12.60
C THR A 577 11.15 -24.74 11.99
N THR A 578 11.59 -25.46 10.96
CA THR A 578 12.91 -25.21 10.33
C THR A 578 12.91 -23.94 9.46
N PRO A 579 14.02 -23.20 9.35
CA PRO A 579 14.12 -22.04 8.45
C PRO A 579 13.90 -22.35 6.95
N ALA A 580 13.91 -23.62 6.54
CA ALA A 580 13.68 -24.03 5.15
C ALA A 580 12.24 -23.75 4.67
N SER A 581 11.28 -23.64 5.59
CA SER A 581 9.89 -23.27 5.28
C SER A 581 9.64 -21.77 5.19
N ARG A 582 10.65 -20.91 5.46
CA ARG A 582 10.52 -19.44 5.32
C ARG A 582 10.14 -19.03 3.90
N GLY A 583 9.13 -18.17 3.82
CA GLY A 583 8.62 -17.52 2.61
C GLY A 583 8.63 -16.01 2.68
N ASN A 584 8.09 -15.38 1.63
CA ASN A 584 7.99 -13.93 1.48
C ASN A 584 9.35 -13.22 1.68
N GLY A 585 10.47 -13.87 1.33
CA GLY A 585 11.80 -13.28 1.49
C GLY A 585 12.00 -12.07 0.58
N TRP A 586 12.73 -11.04 1.01
CA TRP A 586 12.84 -9.79 0.25
C TRP A 586 13.35 -9.99 -1.20
N GLU A 587 14.32 -10.87 -1.42
CA GLU A 587 14.80 -11.21 -2.77
C GLU A 587 13.76 -11.97 -3.63
N GLU A 588 12.90 -12.79 -3.02
CA GLU A 588 11.77 -13.47 -3.70
C GLU A 588 10.74 -12.44 -4.17
N VAL A 589 10.39 -11.48 -3.30
CA VAL A 589 9.49 -10.36 -3.58
C VAL A 589 10.06 -9.46 -4.69
N LEU A 590 11.36 -9.13 -4.65
CA LEU A 590 12.00 -8.32 -5.69
C LEU A 590 12.13 -9.05 -7.03
N ALA A 591 12.39 -10.37 -7.02
CA ALA A 591 12.52 -11.16 -8.24
C ALA A 591 11.19 -11.27 -9.03
N GLN A 592 10.06 -11.34 -8.33
CA GLN A 592 8.73 -11.45 -8.94
C GLN A 592 8.07 -10.08 -9.17
N GLY A 593 8.15 -9.18 -8.18
CA GLY A 593 7.40 -7.93 -8.14
C GLY A 593 8.21 -6.65 -8.28
N GLY A 594 9.53 -6.68 -8.06
CA GLY A 594 10.37 -5.48 -8.00
C GLY A 594 10.60 -4.77 -9.34
N ARG A 595 11.29 -3.62 -9.30
CA ARG A 595 11.57 -2.78 -10.49
C ARG A 595 12.27 -3.51 -11.64
N ALA A 596 13.07 -4.52 -11.34
CA ALA A 596 13.72 -5.36 -12.36
C ALA A 596 12.70 -6.23 -13.11
N ALA A 597 11.77 -6.88 -12.38
CA ALA A 597 10.67 -7.63 -12.96
C ALA A 597 9.74 -6.73 -13.79
N ALA A 598 9.42 -5.52 -13.27
CA ALA A 598 8.63 -4.52 -14.00
C ALA A 598 9.24 -4.16 -15.37
N LYS A 599 10.58 -3.96 -15.42
CA LYS A 599 11.31 -3.73 -16.67
C LYS A 599 11.30 -4.96 -17.60
N ALA A 600 11.44 -6.17 -17.05
CA ALA A 600 11.49 -7.41 -17.84
C ALA A 600 10.15 -7.75 -18.53
N ARG A 601 9.01 -7.36 -17.94
CA ARG A 601 7.69 -7.50 -18.58
C ARG A 601 7.58 -6.65 -19.85
N GLN A 602 8.16 -5.46 -19.86
CA GLN A 602 8.18 -4.57 -21.03
C GLN A 602 9.10 -5.10 -22.15
N ALA A 603 8.81 -4.67 -23.38
CA ALA A 603 9.74 -4.75 -24.51
C ALA A 603 9.42 -3.70 -25.58
N ASP A 604 10.45 -3.21 -26.25
CA ASP A 604 10.35 -2.28 -27.38
C ASP A 604 9.69 -2.94 -28.60
N PRO A 605 9.00 -2.16 -29.46
CA PRO A 605 8.60 -2.59 -30.81
C PRO A 605 9.80 -3.07 -31.64
N GLU A 606 9.69 -4.27 -32.23
CA GLU A 606 10.75 -4.88 -33.04
C GLU A 606 10.34 -4.92 -34.52
N VAL A 607 11.10 -4.25 -35.39
CA VAL A 607 10.84 -4.17 -36.84
C VAL A 607 11.68 -5.21 -37.61
N LYS A 608 11.03 -6.02 -38.46
CA LYS A 608 11.63 -7.08 -39.29
C LYS A 608 11.29 -6.88 -40.76
N ASN A 609 12.33 -6.78 -41.59
CA ASN A 609 12.24 -6.73 -43.04
C ASN A 609 12.43 -8.14 -43.61
N ASP A 610 11.49 -8.61 -44.43
CA ASP A 610 11.53 -9.95 -45.02
C ASP A 610 12.42 -10.06 -46.28
N GLY A 611 13.03 -8.94 -46.71
CA GLY A 611 13.86 -8.85 -47.92
C GLY A 611 13.06 -8.86 -49.23
N ARG A 612 11.72 -8.94 -49.18
CA ARG A 612 10.80 -8.99 -50.33
C ARG A 612 9.97 -7.71 -50.48
N GLY A 613 10.35 -6.65 -49.76
CA GLY A 613 9.69 -5.35 -49.79
C GLY A 613 8.49 -5.24 -48.85
N LYS A 614 8.32 -6.19 -47.92
CA LYS A 614 7.32 -6.14 -46.86
C LYS A 614 8.03 -6.04 -45.51
N VAL A 615 7.60 -5.08 -44.69
CA VAL A 615 8.12 -4.91 -43.34
C VAL A 615 7.01 -5.29 -42.37
N THR A 616 7.38 -6.05 -41.34
CA THR A 616 6.50 -6.41 -40.22
C THR A 616 7.09 -5.84 -38.94
N ALA A 617 6.26 -5.46 -37.98
CA ALA A 617 6.73 -5.05 -36.66
C ALA A 617 5.86 -5.65 -35.56
N SER A 618 6.47 -6.00 -34.43
CA SER A 618 5.73 -6.19 -33.18
C SER A 618 5.41 -4.82 -32.57
N VAL A 619 4.34 -4.75 -31.78
CA VAL A 619 3.97 -3.52 -31.04
C VAL A 619 4.70 -3.39 -29.69
N GLY A 620 5.72 -4.21 -29.46
CA GLY A 620 6.40 -4.37 -28.18
C GLY A 620 5.62 -5.27 -27.20
N ARG A 621 6.02 -5.23 -25.93
CA ARG A 621 5.23 -5.71 -24.79
C ARG A 621 5.03 -4.57 -23.81
N TRP A 622 3.79 -4.41 -23.37
CA TRP A 622 3.37 -3.42 -22.39
C TRP A 622 2.87 -4.10 -21.12
N ASP A 623 2.78 -3.35 -20.01
CA ASP A 623 2.11 -3.84 -18.80
C ASP A 623 0.61 -4.06 -19.11
N PRO A 624 -0.10 -4.92 -18.33
CA PRO A 624 -1.53 -5.14 -18.50
C PRO A 624 -2.36 -3.85 -18.36
N GLY A 625 -3.49 -3.78 -19.08
CA GLY A 625 -4.45 -2.67 -18.99
C GLY A 625 -4.12 -1.41 -19.79
N VAL A 626 -3.08 -1.45 -20.64
CA VAL A 626 -2.66 -0.30 -21.46
C VAL A 626 -3.31 -0.34 -22.85
N LYS A 627 -3.94 0.77 -23.26
CA LYS A 627 -4.45 0.98 -24.63
C LYS A 627 -3.30 1.45 -25.52
N LEU A 628 -3.11 0.82 -26.68
CA LEU A 628 -1.96 1.06 -27.55
C LEU A 628 -2.37 1.73 -28.86
N GLU A 629 -1.68 2.82 -29.21
CA GLU A 629 -1.70 3.41 -30.55
C GLU A 629 -0.32 3.23 -31.20
N ALA A 630 -0.29 2.91 -32.49
CA ALA A 630 0.92 2.81 -33.28
C ALA A 630 0.96 3.84 -34.42
N GLN A 631 2.16 4.27 -34.80
CA GLN A 631 2.42 5.05 -36.01
C GLN A 631 3.76 4.62 -36.61
N TRP A 632 3.80 4.44 -37.94
CA TRP A 632 5.05 4.19 -38.64
C TRP A 632 5.90 5.46 -38.70
N VAL A 633 7.22 5.30 -38.56
CA VAL A 633 8.18 6.41 -38.64
C VAL A 633 9.22 6.04 -39.69
N ALA A 634 9.24 6.76 -40.82
CA ALA A 634 10.23 6.60 -41.87
C ALA A 634 11.12 7.84 -41.93
N ASP A 635 12.44 7.64 -42.01
CA ASP A 635 13.45 8.70 -42.09
C ASP A 635 13.19 9.87 -41.10
N ARG A 636 12.88 9.48 -39.84
CA ARG A 636 12.63 10.37 -38.69
C ARG A 636 11.31 11.15 -38.72
N ARG A 637 10.36 10.79 -39.60
CA ARG A 637 9.05 11.45 -39.72
C ARG A 637 7.92 10.43 -39.58
N GLY A 638 6.85 10.80 -38.87
CA GLY A 638 5.63 9.99 -38.80
C GLY A 638 4.99 9.85 -40.18
N VAL A 639 4.67 8.63 -40.58
CA VAL A 639 4.04 8.29 -41.87
C VAL A 639 2.64 7.74 -41.60
N GLY A 640 1.66 8.30 -42.30
CA GLY A 640 0.26 7.98 -42.09
C GLY A 640 -0.29 8.52 -40.77
N ARG A 641 -1.54 8.15 -40.47
CA ARG A 641 -2.18 8.46 -39.19
C ARG A 641 -1.74 7.45 -38.12
N LYS A 642 -1.89 7.82 -36.85
CA LYS A 642 -1.92 6.85 -35.75
C LYS A 642 -3.07 5.85 -35.98
N PHE A 643 -2.91 4.63 -35.51
CA PHE A 643 -3.92 3.57 -35.55
C PHE A 643 -3.86 2.72 -34.28
N GLU A 644 -5.01 2.26 -33.79
CA GLU A 644 -5.08 1.40 -32.61
C GLU A 644 -4.45 0.03 -32.87
N VAL A 645 -3.82 -0.53 -31.84
CA VAL A 645 -3.24 -1.87 -31.85
C VAL A 645 -3.49 -2.59 -30.53
N THR A 646 -3.38 -3.93 -30.53
CA THR A 646 -3.51 -4.75 -29.31
C THR A 646 -2.17 -5.38 -28.91
N GLN A 647 -1.99 -5.68 -27.62
CA GLN A 647 -0.79 -6.34 -27.09
C GLN A 647 -0.47 -7.61 -27.89
N GLY A 648 0.77 -7.72 -28.38
CA GLY A 648 1.24 -8.86 -29.18
C GLY A 648 0.83 -8.84 -30.67
N GLN A 649 0.06 -7.84 -31.13
CA GLN A 649 -0.25 -7.67 -32.54
C GLN A 649 1.03 -7.50 -33.37
N LYS A 650 1.02 -8.07 -34.58
CA LYS A 650 1.98 -7.78 -35.64
C LYS A 650 1.33 -6.84 -36.64
N VAL A 651 2.03 -5.79 -37.00
CA VAL A 651 1.58 -4.76 -37.95
C VAL A 651 2.49 -4.76 -39.16
N GLU A 652 1.97 -4.35 -40.31
CA GLU A 652 2.69 -4.46 -41.59
C GLU A 652 2.81 -3.10 -42.28
N PHE A 653 3.90 -2.90 -43.00
CA PHE A 653 4.16 -1.71 -43.79
C PHE A 653 4.83 -2.07 -45.11
N LYS A 654 4.49 -1.31 -46.15
CA LYS A 654 5.12 -1.39 -47.47
C LYS A 654 5.84 -0.06 -47.73
N PRO A 655 7.15 0.03 -47.46
CA PRO A 655 7.87 1.29 -47.65
C PRO A 655 7.92 1.70 -49.13
N GLU A 656 7.87 3.01 -49.37
CA GLU A 656 8.15 3.58 -50.68
C GLU A 656 9.65 3.41 -51.02
N ARG A 657 9.99 3.49 -52.32
CA ARG A 657 11.38 3.38 -52.77
C ARG A 657 12.20 4.54 -52.21
N GLY A 658 13.21 4.21 -51.39
CA GLY A 658 14.21 5.18 -50.91
C GLY A 658 14.25 5.37 -49.39
N VAL A 659 13.27 4.84 -48.64
CA VAL A 659 13.29 4.83 -47.17
C VAL A 659 14.56 4.13 -46.67
N ARG A 660 15.30 4.78 -45.76
CA ARG A 660 16.56 4.25 -45.20
C ARG A 660 16.39 3.77 -43.77
N ASP A 661 15.75 4.58 -42.95
CA ASP A 661 15.44 4.29 -41.54
C ASP A 661 13.92 4.05 -41.42
N LEU A 662 13.50 2.93 -40.83
CA LEU A 662 12.08 2.62 -40.59
C LEU A 662 11.89 2.04 -39.18
N ALA A 663 10.99 2.66 -38.42
CA ALA A 663 10.61 2.27 -37.07
C ALA A 663 9.09 2.25 -36.90
N LEU A 664 8.61 1.55 -35.87
CA LEU A 664 7.24 1.67 -35.38
C LEU A 664 7.27 2.40 -34.03
N LYS A 665 6.68 3.60 -33.96
CA LYS A 665 6.40 4.25 -32.67
C LYS A 665 5.10 3.68 -32.13
N VAL A 666 5.12 3.19 -30.89
CA VAL A 666 3.93 2.76 -30.16
C VAL A 666 3.83 3.59 -28.89
N THR A 667 2.65 4.15 -28.63
CA THR A 667 2.33 4.90 -27.42
C THR A 667 1.29 4.10 -26.65
N GLY A 668 1.53 3.88 -25.36
CA GLY A 668 0.57 3.31 -24.44
C GLY A 668 -0.11 4.38 -23.60
N THR A 669 -1.42 4.27 -23.43
CA THR A 669 -2.21 5.13 -22.51
C THR A 669 -2.99 4.29 -21.52
N LYS A 670 -3.16 4.79 -20.29
CA LYS A 670 -4.07 4.22 -19.28
C LYS A 670 -4.83 5.38 -18.64
N ARG A 671 -6.17 5.32 -18.66
CA ARG A 671 -7.08 6.41 -18.25
C ARG A 671 -6.57 7.79 -18.72
N GLY A 672 -6.39 7.94 -20.04
CA GLY A 672 -5.95 9.17 -20.72
C GLY A 672 -4.46 9.53 -20.57
N THR A 673 -3.81 9.10 -19.49
CA THR A 673 -2.39 9.35 -19.22
C THR A 673 -1.51 8.54 -20.17
N GLU A 674 -0.63 9.19 -20.94
CA GLU A 674 0.45 8.52 -21.68
C GLU A 674 1.45 7.89 -20.69
N LEU A 675 1.71 6.58 -20.84
CA LEU A 675 2.68 5.87 -20.04
C LEU A 675 4.08 6.00 -20.67
N PRO A 676 5.12 6.31 -19.87
CA PRO A 676 6.48 6.44 -20.39
C PRO A 676 7.00 5.08 -20.84
N HIS A 677 7.20 4.89 -22.14
CA HIS A 677 7.99 3.79 -22.69
C HIS A 677 9.44 4.27 -22.85
N LEU A 678 10.27 3.98 -21.85
CA LEU A 678 11.72 4.18 -21.97
C LEU A 678 12.27 3.03 -22.82
N PRO A 679 12.96 3.32 -23.95
CA PRO A 679 13.54 2.28 -24.79
C PRO A 679 14.55 1.48 -23.97
N LEU A 680 14.51 0.16 -24.11
CA LEU A 680 15.42 -0.72 -23.40
C LEU A 680 16.88 -0.41 -23.81
N PRO A 681 17.85 -0.39 -22.87
CA PRO A 681 19.25 -0.33 -23.23
C PRO A 681 19.58 -1.56 -24.06
N ALA A 682 20.04 -1.34 -25.31
CA ALA A 682 20.29 -2.41 -26.27
C ALA A 682 21.18 -3.50 -25.66
N SER A 683 20.61 -4.70 -25.46
CA SER A 683 21.37 -5.84 -24.98
C SER A 683 22.33 -6.29 -26.08
N LEU A 684 23.60 -6.42 -25.70
CA LEU A 684 24.70 -6.82 -26.58
C LEU A 684 24.54 -8.29 -27.00
N LEU A 685 23.75 -8.53 -28.05
CA LEU A 685 23.89 -9.75 -28.85
C LEU A 685 25.26 -9.74 -29.52
N GLY A 686 26.00 -10.83 -29.34
CA GLY A 686 27.41 -10.88 -29.68
C GLY A 686 27.71 -10.71 -31.17
N SER A 687 28.49 -9.69 -31.49
CA SER A 687 29.50 -9.78 -32.55
C SER A 687 30.77 -9.04 -32.11
N SER A 688 31.90 -9.39 -32.71
CA SER A 688 33.22 -9.25 -32.08
C SER A 688 33.90 -7.87 -32.24
N ARG A 689 34.37 -7.34 -31.10
CA ARG A 689 35.62 -6.58 -30.87
C ARG A 689 35.84 -5.15 -31.44
N HIS A 690 36.20 -4.26 -30.49
CA HIS A 690 37.24 -3.20 -30.53
C HIS A 690 37.19 -2.10 -31.61
N THR A 691 36.84 -0.84 -31.27
CA THR A 691 37.70 0.26 -30.70
C THR A 691 38.85 0.70 -31.64
N THR A 692 39.15 1.99 -31.88
CA THR A 692 39.05 3.18 -31.00
C THR A 692 39.20 4.52 -31.78
N SER A 693 38.95 5.67 -31.10
CA SER A 693 39.38 7.05 -31.44
C SER A 693 38.60 7.76 -32.58
N THR A 694 38.29 9.06 -32.56
CA THR A 694 38.74 10.22 -31.74
C THR A 694 37.58 11.01 -31.12
N LYS A 695 37.79 11.70 -29.98
CA LYS A 695 36.90 12.78 -29.48
C LYS A 695 37.69 14.01 -29.01
N GLN A 696 37.24 15.19 -29.43
CA GLN A 696 37.63 16.49 -28.86
C GLN A 696 36.89 16.75 -27.54
N HIS A 697 37.47 17.60 -26.68
CA HIS A 697 36.80 18.13 -25.49
C HIS A 697 35.86 19.29 -25.82
N VAL A 698 34.64 19.27 -25.27
CA VAL A 698 33.88 20.48 -24.86
C VAL A 698 33.12 20.17 -23.56
N THR A 699 33.12 21.12 -22.63
CA THR A 699 32.47 21.08 -21.31
C THR A 699 31.21 21.95 -21.26
N ALA A 700 30.13 21.51 -20.57
CA ALA A 700 29.39 22.27 -19.52
C ALA A 700 27.90 21.85 -19.29
N LYS A 701 27.55 21.78 -17.99
CA LYS A 701 26.27 22.06 -17.28
C LYS A 701 24.88 21.75 -17.89
N ALA A 702 24.06 21.05 -17.09
CA ALA A 702 22.58 20.98 -17.20
C ALA A 702 21.89 22.05 -16.29
N PRO A 703 20.62 22.43 -16.57
CA PRO A 703 19.47 21.83 -15.86
C PRO A 703 18.26 21.56 -16.82
N PRO A 704 16.97 21.51 -16.42
CA PRO A 704 16.17 20.28 -16.48
C PRO A 704 15.12 20.18 -17.61
N SER A 705 14.71 18.93 -17.87
CA SER A 705 13.45 18.48 -18.50
C SER A 705 12.95 19.17 -19.78
N ILE A 706 13.41 18.69 -20.94
CA ILE A 706 12.60 18.60 -22.16
C ILE A 706 12.88 17.23 -22.80
N TYR A 707 11.84 16.46 -23.13
CA TYR A 707 11.99 15.22 -23.92
C TYR A 707 12.66 15.54 -25.26
N LYS A 708 13.81 14.94 -25.53
CA LYS A 708 14.45 14.98 -26.86
C LYS A 708 14.39 13.61 -27.50
N ASP A 709 13.73 13.53 -28.65
CA ASP A 709 13.84 12.37 -29.54
C ASP A 709 15.31 12.18 -29.94
N VAL A 710 15.83 10.95 -29.77
CA VAL A 710 17.17 10.56 -30.21
C VAL A 710 17.02 9.50 -31.29
N ILE A 711 17.55 9.79 -32.48
CA ILE A 711 17.56 8.83 -33.61
C ILE A 711 18.98 8.30 -33.83
N TYR A 712 19.11 6.98 -33.88
CA TYR A 712 20.33 6.24 -34.24
C TYR A 712 20.29 5.75 -35.70
N GLN A 713 21.46 5.52 -36.30
CA GLN A 713 21.63 5.09 -37.70
C GLN A 713 22.75 4.05 -37.84
N HIS A 714 22.66 3.20 -38.89
CA HIS A 714 23.72 2.28 -39.31
C HIS A 714 23.89 2.27 -40.84
N HIS A 715 25.14 2.16 -41.31
CA HIS A 715 25.54 1.88 -42.71
C HIS A 715 26.88 1.10 -42.72
N VAL A 716 27.14 0.34 -43.79
CA VAL A 716 28.25 -0.65 -43.87
C VAL A 716 29.06 -0.50 -45.17
N GLY A 717 30.39 -0.65 -45.11
CA GLY A 717 31.27 -0.65 -46.29
C GLY A 717 32.72 -1.17 -46.03
N SER A 718 33.15 -2.14 -46.84
CA SER A 718 34.43 -2.92 -46.86
C SER A 718 35.75 -2.11 -47.13
N LYS A 719 37.01 -2.59 -47.02
CA LYS A 719 37.67 -3.92 -47.24
C LYS A 719 39.05 -4.12 -46.49
N THR A 720 39.43 -5.40 -46.23
CA THR A 720 40.79 -6.06 -46.19
C THR A 720 42.04 -5.34 -45.58
N LEU A 721 42.66 -5.80 -44.45
CA LEU A 721 43.66 -6.91 -44.21
C LEU A 721 45.16 -6.53 -44.46
N PRO A 722 46.20 -7.14 -43.82
CA PRO A 722 46.24 -8.14 -42.71
C PRO A 722 47.33 -8.02 -41.57
N ALA A 723 47.05 -8.69 -40.43
CA ALA A 723 47.93 -9.59 -39.61
C ALA A 723 49.02 -9.13 -38.57
N HIS A 724 49.17 -10.03 -37.57
CA HIS A 724 50.17 -10.19 -36.47
C HIS A 724 50.17 -9.21 -35.26
N ALA A 725 50.46 -9.60 -34.00
CA ALA A 725 50.34 -10.89 -33.29
C ALA A 725 50.51 -10.71 -31.75
N HIS A 726 49.75 -11.47 -30.94
CA HIS A 726 50.04 -11.98 -29.57
C HIS A 726 50.42 -11.09 -28.34
N ALA A 727 49.63 -11.30 -27.28
CA ALA A 727 50.02 -11.65 -25.89
C ALA A 727 50.24 -10.59 -24.76
N LYS A 728 49.42 -10.81 -23.71
CA LYS A 728 49.74 -10.81 -22.26
C LYS A 728 49.83 -9.49 -21.45
N GLN A 729 49.44 -9.67 -20.19
CA GLN A 729 49.82 -8.93 -18.96
C GLN A 729 48.90 -7.82 -18.42
N VAL A 730 48.11 -8.24 -17.42
CA VAL A 730 47.76 -7.45 -16.23
C VAL A 730 49.04 -7.25 -15.39
N TRP A 731 49.04 -6.19 -14.57
CA TRP A 731 50.09 -5.79 -13.61
C TRP A 731 51.19 -4.88 -14.22
N ASP A 732 51.59 -3.87 -13.44
CA ASP A 732 52.59 -2.83 -13.70
C ASP A 732 52.35 -1.86 -14.87
N MET A 733 51.71 -0.72 -14.56
CA MET A 733 52.21 0.64 -14.85
C MET A 733 51.19 1.68 -14.38
N TYR A 734 51.48 2.37 -13.27
CA TYR A 734 51.44 3.86 -13.14
C TYR A 734 51.69 4.30 -11.69
N SER A 735 52.90 4.04 -11.21
CA SER A 735 53.50 4.79 -10.11
C SER A 735 54.98 5.03 -10.43
N ASP A 736 55.28 6.26 -10.85
CA ASP A 736 56.36 7.12 -10.32
C ASP A 736 56.88 8.10 -11.39
N ARG A 737 56.65 9.39 -11.16
CA ARG A 737 57.70 10.41 -11.35
C ARG A 737 57.32 11.71 -10.61
N HIS A 738 58.15 12.04 -9.62
CA HIS A 738 58.24 13.32 -8.90
C HIS A 738 57.14 13.56 -7.82
N GLY A 739 57.40 13.57 -6.51
CA GLY A 739 58.61 13.18 -5.74
C GLY A 739 59.03 14.21 -4.67
N ARG A 740 59.41 13.71 -3.46
CA ARG A 740 59.87 14.43 -2.23
C ARG A 740 58.75 15.09 -1.41
N HIS A 741 58.70 15.09 -0.07
CA HIS A 741 59.34 14.38 1.07
C HIS A 741 58.27 14.37 2.22
N GLY A 742 58.28 13.54 3.28
CA GLY A 742 59.14 12.43 3.70
C GLY A 742 58.62 11.77 5.00
N ARG A 743 59.09 10.53 5.25
CA ARG A 743 59.03 9.68 6.47
C ARG A 743 58.11 10.04 7.66
N SER A 744 57.12 9.17 7.85
CA SER A 744 56.67 8.54 9.11
C SER A 744 57.50 8.74 10.40
N MET A 745 56.85 8.94 11.55
CA MET A 745 56.53 7.87 12.54
C MET A 745 55.97 8.39 13.89
N LEU A 746 55.08 7.59 14.50
CA LEU A 746 54.72 7.51 15.93
C LEU A 746 53.99 8.68 16.64
N GLN A 747 53.15 8.28 17.62
CA GLN A 747 52.43 9.07 18.65
C GLN A 747 51.36 10.05 18.11
N ALA A 748 50.08 9.97 18.44
CA ALA A 748 49.36 9.16 19.44
C ALA A 748 49.85 9.35 20.89
N ALA A 749 49.57 10.53 21.50
CA ALA A 749 48.91 10.63 22.81
C ALA A 749 48.83 12.08 23.37
N ARG A 750 47.62 12.43 23.88
CA ARG A 750 47.35 13.25 25.10
C ARG A 750 47.55 14.78 25.12
N LEU A 751 46.50 15.42 25.67
CA LEU A 751 46.44 16.65 26.49
C LEU A 751 46.64 18.02 25.83
N TRP A 752 45.61 18.88 25.95
CA TRP A 752 45.60 20.31 26.35
C TRP A 752 44.19 20.91 26.08
N LYS A 753 43.61 21.85 26.84
CA LYS A 753 43.80 22.31 28.23
C LYS A 753 42.55 23.13 28.65
N ARG A 754 42.33 23.37 29.95
CA ARG A 754 41.19 24.14 30.51
C ARG A 754 41.56 25.62 30.76
N GLU A 755 40.54 26.48 30.65
CA GLU A 755 40.29 27.76 31.36
C GLU A 755 41.26 28.96 31.26
N VAL A 756 40.70 30.17 31.04
CA VAL A 756 40.50 31.26 32.04
C VAL A 756 39.54 32.34 31.48
N ARG A 757 38.74 32.99 32.34
CA ARG A 757 37.82 34.13 32.06
C ARG A 757 38.40 35.48 32.52
N VAL A 758 37.79 36.62 32.13
CA VAL A 758 37.40 37.82 32.95
C VAL A 758 36.82 38.92 32.01
N VAL A 759 35.50 39.20 31.97
CA VAL A 759 34.62 40.11 32.78
C VAL A 759 34.58 41.59 32.33
N ILE A 760 33.37 42.07 32.00
CA ILE A 760 32.62 43.31 32.41
C ILE A 760 31.30 43.27 31.57
N GLY A 761 30.07 43.46 32.08
CA GLY A 761 29.55 43.69 33.44
C GLY A 761 28.01 43.47 33.53
N HIS A 762 27.43 43.67 34.73
CA HIS A 762 26.00 43.60 35.13
C HIS A 762 25.04 44.49 34.28
N ALA A 763 23.69 44.48 34.32
CA ALA A 763 22.65 43.97 35.25
C ALA A 763 21.26 43.94 34.53
N ASP A 764 20.09 43.49 35.06
CA ASP A 764 19.71 42.46 36.05
C ASP A 764 18.15 42.29 36.10
N LEU A 765 17.66 41.11 36.55
CA LEU A 765 16.37 40.80 37.24
C LEU A 765 14.95 40.94 36.60
N LEU A 766 14.22 39.81 36.68
CA LEU A 766 12.79 39.62 37.05
C LEU A 766 11.63 40.20 36.20
N ARG A 767 11.02 39.33 35.38
CA ARG A 767 9.71 38.74 35.71
C ARG A 767 9.47 37.42 34.96
#